data_AF-A0AAN1IG60-F1
#
_entry.id   AF-A0AAN1IG60-F1
#
_cell.length_a   1.000
_cell.length_b   1.000
_cell.length_c   1.000
_cell.angle_alpha   90.00
_cell.angle_beta   90.00
_cell.angle_gamma   90.00
#
_symmetry.space_group_name_H-M   'P 1'
#
loop_
_entity.id
_entity.type
_entity.pdbx_description
1 polymer ?
#
loop_
_entity_poly.entity_id
_entity_poly.type
_entity_poly.pdbx_seq_one_letter_code
_entity_poly.pdbx_strand_id
1 'polypeptide(L)'
;MTQTQDQNAENGLNRIRRWRDQYRGMLAPSPLEDANQLVAKLDMTHAHPSGIAQLFASGHVRLDSLFRDAGVLKAAERHLSRVMDDQTAKRRVSGVAELSLVVGVATWKGNALPVLLYPVNVTVPKEESAATVQFTGRVKLNTAFVNVLREQRVYVDEDSLFDGSSYDSGEPETSAMFARITAEAVERIPDFNIERQIVLGCFVDPSSLMIAESQRFIDQLENGESDNVLLDALAGNEHAQSSLKDADLAQYSPFDADPHAEFEVGDVDNTVRYAASLAAAGHSIVIDGEFPKGTAEQAVAVASRCLMSGRSVLYVPGVAEQKRLFMQAVSANELKAQMLDVADAQANAAIDKQLISAVGFQQGVATQRFDQLADELVGVRSRLTRYLGDLHGVNDKWNVSAYETIQNLARISVLPTHPATHIRLTEQSAIAIAGDMEAWVGKLERAGELGEFSIGPDDTAWYKASLNTEEEAVTAYQRVDDLLRRFLPATREQVARTVQTCGFPVPSTIREWERQVTVLKNLRRVLDVFQPEIFERDIDSMIEATKPKAQRKAEGSAMGFWERRRHIKEAKGLLRVGAQVEDLHEALKVVARQSEQWRQFVPHGGWPVLPTKLDDIITTLDAMVSNMTALDTVLATTPAGGNLGSTDFNTVEVRLKALLDDRKALDTLPERCRLEHEFAGVGLNELVEDLHTRQVSVPQIRGEVQLAWWTTVFEDIVRSSAIISNQDGSALQTASDRFAQVDVEHVRSVGPMVSQESMRRLCDMLFSHTQEANQLHTVLAGRAHVSLSRIRRDYPEILAAAKPILVATPGTLAALTDPAVIADVAIVDACAHIPSIELLSILGRVRQVVVIAHCATVTSESVKQLIDLLPHVEVESAPTRRDPRLAAFLESEGYGSVRYDVATEPASGKVRFHSVEDANGVPVMLSGLVESSQQEIDKVVHLITQRASSFTVVPSSYVLTVVTLTDVFRTRLGAELKSLASKNKPMGRFLRHVRLVPLRDVAGCQATDVILSLCYAKTVHGRLLQQFGVVEHEGGRGMLLDALALADRNLDIVSAFGSQDMEDERLHQQGPRFLKTMLAWAEQFNDRPILPTRDDAGQNVLFEDIAERLRARGLEAAVNYGFDRGPRVPLVVGLKGRPFALAVQTDDASFMSVQSTRKRHRLSAQDLISLGWNVMSVWSVAAFVNPDKEVDRIVARIGEIYREVE
;
A
#
# COMPACT_ATOMS: atom_id res chain seq x y z
N MET A 1 -30.68 -33.42 21.10
CA MET A 1 -30.67 -32.35 20.08
C MET A 1 -31.89 -31.46 20.22
N THR A 2 -33.13 -31.98 20.19
CA THR A 2 -34.37 -31.19 20.37
C THR A 2 -34.46 -30.39 21.67
N GLN A 3 -34.11 -30.95 22.84
CA GLN A 3 -34.15 -30.21 24.12
C GLN A 3 -33.18 -29.01 24.22
N THR A 4 -32.05 -29.07 23.52
CA THR A 4 -31.03 -28.01 23.55
C THR A 4 -31.39 -26.88 22.57
N GLN A 5 -32.00 -27.24 21.44
CA GLN A 5 -32.57 -26.31 20.46
C GLN A 5 -33.73 -25.49 21.04
N ASP A 6 -34.67 -26.15 21.73
CA ASP A 6 -35.81 -25.45 22.35
C ASP A 6 -35.34 -24.45 23.42
N GLN A 7 -34.31 -24.79 24.21
CA GLN A 7 -33.74 -23.89 25.23
C GLN A 7 -33.00 -22.68 24.63
N ASN A 8 -32.26 -22.87 23.52
CA ASN A 8 -31.55 -21.77 22.84
C ASN A 8 -32.53 -20.79 22.18
N ALA A 9 -33.59 -21.30 21.54
CA ALA A 9 -34.66 -20.49 20.96
C ALA A 9 -35.45 -19.72 22.04
N GLU A 10 -35.79 -20.38 23.15
CA GLU A 10 -36.49 -19.75 24.27
C GLU A 10 -35.65 -18.61 24.90
N ASN A 11 -34.32 -18.80 25.00
CA ASN A 11 -33.40 -17.76 25.45
C ASN A 11 -33.27 -16.58 24.46
N GLY A 12 -33.23 -16.85 23.15
CA GLY A 12 -33.14 -15.80 22.13
C GLY A 12 -34.40 -14.95 22.05
N LEU A 13 -35.58 -15.56 22.08
CA LEU A 13 -36.85 -14.84 22.08
C LEU A 13 -37.04 -14.00 23.35
N ASN A 14 -36.66 -14.53 24.53
CA ASN A 14 -36.70 -13.77 25.78
C ASN A 14 -35.77 -12.55 25.75
N ARG A 15 -34.64 -12.63 25.03
CA ARG A 15 -33.74 -11.50 24.81
C ARG A 15 -34.41 -10.40 23.98
N ILE A 16 -35.10 -10.76 22.89
CA ILE A 16 -35.84 -9.81 22.05
C ILE A 16 -36.95 -9.12 22.85
N ARG A 17 -37.70 -9.87 23.68
CA ARG A 17 -38.70 -9.30 24.61
C ARG A 17 -38.07 -8.28 25.55
N ARG A 18 -36.90 -8.61 26.14
CA ARG A 18 -36.14 -7.69 26.98
C ARG A 18 -35.72 -6.42 26.25
N TRP A 19 -35.24 -6.51 25.01
CA TRP A 19 -34.89 -5.33 24.21
C TRP A 19 -36.07 -4.39 24.02
N ARG A 20 -37.25 -4.95 23.71
CA ARG A 20 -38.48 -4.17 23.56
C ARG A 20 -38.88 -3.49 24.86
N ASP A 21 -38.88 -4.23 25.97
CA ASP A 21 -39.30 -3.70 27.26
C ASP A 21 -38.32 -2.63 27.78
N GLN A 22 -37.01 -2.79 27.55
CA GLN A 22 -36.00 -1.76 27.81
C GLN A 22 -36.22 -0.51 26.97
N TYR A 23 -36.45 -0.66 25.66
CA TYR A 23 -36.72 0.47 24.78
C TYR A 23 -37.99 1.22 25.18
N ARG A 24 -39.07 0.50 25.50
CA ARG A 24 -40.32 1.08 26.03
C ARG A 24 -40.09 1.84 27.33
N GLY A 25 -39.26 1.31 28.24
CA GLY A 25 -38.95 1.96 29.51
C GLY A 25 -38.12 3.25 29.40
N MET A 26 -37.41 3.44 28.28
CA MET A 26 -36.64 4.67 28.00
C MET A 26 -37.48 5.79 27.40
N LEU A 27 -38.66 5.48 26.86
CA LEU A 27 -39.51 6.43 26.14
C LEU A 27 -40.53 7.09 27.07
N ALA A 28 -40.79 8.38 26.83
CA ALA A 28 -41.98 9.03 27.38
C ALA A 28 -43.22 8.47 26.68
N PRO A 29 -44.40 8.44 27.34
CA PRO A 29 -45.65 8.05 26.70
C PRO A 29 -45.87 8.88 25.44
N SER A 30 -46.21 8.21 24.34
CA SER A 30 -46.46 8.90 23.07
C SER A 30 -47.68 9.81 23.18
N PRO A 31 -47.77 10.93 22.43
CA PRO A 31 -49.01 11.70 22.31
C PRO A 31 -50.23 10.87 21.87
N LEU A 32 -50.01 9.68 21.28
CA LEU A 32 -51.05 8.71 20.95
C LEU A 32 -51.49 7.85 22.15
N GLU A 33 -50.64 7.67 23.15
CA GLU A 33 -50.92 6.95 24.40
C GLU A 33 -51.40 7.90 25.51
N ASP A 34 -50.99 9.17 25.45
CA ASP A 34 -51.45 10.25 26.33
C ASP A 34 -51.41 11.60 25.59
N ALA A 35 -52.59 12.09 25.23
CA ALA A 35 -52.79 13.36 24.53
C ALA A 35 -52.22 14.57 25.29
N ASN A 36 -52.01 14.46 26.60
CA ASN A 36 -51.43 15.53 27.41
C ASN A 36 -49.92 15.71 27.16
N GLN A 37 -49.24 14.70 26.60
CA GLN A 37 -47.82 14.77 26.24
C GLN A 37 -47.56 15.62 24.99
N LEU A 38 -48.61 16.04 24.27
CA LEU A 38 -48.47 16.88 23.09
C LEU A 38 -48.11 18.34 23.48
N VAL A 39 -46.82 18.64 23.47
CA VAL A 39 -46.27 19.96 23.83
C VAL A 39 -46.65 21.05 22.81
N ALA A 40 -46.47 20.78 21.52
CA ALA A 40 -46.78 21.72 20.43
C ALA A 40 -48.10 21.33 19.76
N LYS A 41 -49.14 22.15 20.00
CA LYS A 41 -50.46 21.93 19.42
C LYS A 41 -51.16 23.22 19.00
N LEU A 42 -51.99 23.10 17.97
CA LEU A 42 -53.00 24.09 17.58
C LEU A 42 -54.37 23.52 17.94
N ASP A 43 -55.03 24.13 18.92
CA ASP A 43 -56.40 23.78 19.31
C ASP A 43 -57.40 24.45 18.37
N MET A 44 -58.23 23.63 17.74
CA MET A 44 -59.28 24.03 16.80
C MET A 44 -60.68 23.70 17.33
N THR A 45 -60.81 23.29 18.59
CA THR A 45 -62.07 22.87 19.22
C THR A 45 -63.11 24.01 19.22
N HIS A 46 -62.64 25.25 19.34
CA HIS A 46 -63.47 26.47 19.31
C HIS A 46 -63.35 27.27 18.00
N ALA A 47 -62.87 26.65 16.92
CA ALA A 47 -62.79 27.30 15.61
C ALA A 47 -64.18 27.58 15.02
N HIS A 48 -64.27 28.52 14.07
CA HIS A 48 -65.53 28.92 13.46
C HIS A 48 -66.21 27.71 12.75
N PRO A 49 -67.50 27.40 13.03
CA PRO A 49 -68.15 26.18 12.54
C PRO A 49 -68.14 26.03 11.01
N SER A 50 -68.28 27.12 10.27
CA SER A 50 -68.24 27.08 8.80
C SER A 50 -66.87 26.66 8.26
N GLY A 51 -65.77 27.02 8.93
CA GLY A 51 -64.41 26.64 8.52
C GLY A 51 -64.15 25.16 8.81
N ILE A 52 -64.62 24.66 9.95
CA ILE A 52 -64.56 23.22 10.26
C ILE A 52 -65.41 22.41 9.27
N ALA A 53 -66.64 22.83 8.98
CA ALA A 53 -67.48 22.17 7.98
C ALA A 53 -66.83 22.15 6.59
N GLN A 54 -66.19 23.25 6.20
CA GLN A 54 -65.42 23.32 4.96
C GLN A 54 -64.25 22.31 4.97
N LEU A 55 -63.48 22.22 6.05
CA LEU A 55 -62.36 21.27 6.14
C LEU A 55 -62.81 19.82 5.94
N PHE A 56 -63.92 19.40 6.58
CA PHE A 56 -64.43 18.03 6.45
C PHE A 56 -65.13 17.76 5.11
N ALA A 57 -65.76 18.76 4.48
CA ALA A 57 -66.44 18.60 3.19
C ALA A 57 -65.50 18.70 1.98
N SER A 58 -64.60 19.70 1.94
CA SER A 58 -63.69 19.94 0.82
C SER A 58 -62.26 19.42 1.04
N GLY A 59 -61.97 18.86 2.22
CA GLY A 59 -60.66 18.32 2.58
C GLY A 59 -59.55 19.36 2.78
N HIS A 60 -59.87 20.65 2.75
CA HIS A 60 -58.90 21.73 2.98
C HIS A 60 -59.59 23.01 3.49
N VAL A 61 -58.86 23.83 4.25
CA VAL A 61 -59.33 25.10 4.81
C VAL A 61 -58.18 26.08 5.03
N ARG A 62 -58.46 27.39 4.91
CA ARG A 62 -57.50 28.44 5.28
C ARG A 62 -57.62 28.81 6.77
N LEU A 63 -56.50 29.17 7.39
CA LEU A 63 -56.44 29.47 8.82
C LEU A 63 -57.32 30.69 9.21
N ASP A 64 -57.42 31.69 8.35
CA ASP A 64 -58.30 32.86 8.52
C ASP A 64 -59.80 32.54 8.44
N SER A 65 -60.15 31.41 7.81
CA SER A 65 -61.53 30.91 7.76
C SER A 65 -61.92 30.17 9.04
N LEU A 66 -60.93 29.63 9.77
CA LEU A 66 -61.09 28.99 11.08
C LEU A 66 -61.10 30.02 12.22
N PHE A 67 -60.25 31.05 12.15
CA PHE A 67 -60.11 32.10 13.17
C PHE A 67 -60.30 33.48 12.54
N ARG A 68 -61.51 34.05 12.71
CA ARG A 68 -61.89 35.33 12.09
C ARG A 68 -61.45 36.57 12.87
N ASP A 69 -61.19 36.43 14.17
CA ASP A 69 -60.68 37.52 15.02
C ASP A 69 -59.17 37.68 14.80
N ALA A 70 -58.69 38.90 14.55
CA ALA A 70 -57.30 39.17 14.22
C ALA A 70 -56.32 38.83 15.36
N GLY A 71 -56.73 38.97 16.62
CA GLY A 71 -55.92 38.62 17.78
C GLY A 71 -55.79 37.10 17.94
N VAL A 72 -56.92 36.40 17.81
CA VAL A 72 -56.97 34.92 17.86
C VAL A 72 -56.23 34.30 16.67
N LEU A 73 -56.38 34.86 15.46
CA LEU A 73 -55.65 34.42 14.27
C LEU A 73 -54.14 34.54 14.46
N LYS A 74 -53.64 35.67 14.97
CA LYS A 74 -52.21 35.86 15.24
C LYS A 74 -51.68 34.92 16.32
N ALA A 75 -52.51 34.56 17.31
CA ALA A 75 -52.17 33.52 18.28
C ALA A 75 -52.12 32.14 17.62
N ALA A 76 -53.12 31.79 16.82
CA ALA A 76 -53.18 30.54 16.05
C ALA A 76 -51.97 30.38 15.11
N GLU A 77 -51.54 31.44 14.43
CA GLU A 77 -50.32 31.45 13.61
C GLU A 77 -49.06 31.15 14.42
N ARG A 78 -48.92 31.70 15.64
CA ARG A 78 -47.78 31.38 16.53
C ARG A 78 -47.83 29.95 17.04
N HIS A 79 -49.02 29.42 17.33
CA HIS A 79 -49.20 28.02 17.72
C HIS A 79 -48.88 27.08 16.55
N LEU A 80 -49.36 27.41 15.35
CA LEU A 80 -49.05 26.68 14.12
C LEU A 80 -47.55 26.71 13.82
N SER A 81 -46.89 27.87 13.94
CA SER A 81 -45.43 27.96 13.77
C SER A 81 -44.69 27.04 14.74
N ARG A 82 -45.11 26.96 16.01
CA ARG A 82 -44.54 26.01 16.98
C ARG A 82 -44.78 24.55 16.59
N VAL A 83 -45.97 24.22 16.07
CA VAL A 83 -46.26 22.88 15.54
C VAL A 83 -45.37 22.55 14.34
N MET A 84 -45.14 23.51 13.43
CA MET A 84 -44.24 23.32 12.29
C MET A 84 -42.78 23.19 12.71
N ASP A 85 -42.35 23.94 13.73
CA ASP A 85 -41.01 23.83 14.32
C ASP A 85 -40.82 22.46 14.99
N ASP A 86 -41.81 21.97 15.75
CA ASP A 86 -41.82 20.63 16.34
C ASP A 86 -41.80 19.53 15.27
N GLN A 87 -42.61 19.66 14.22
CA GLN A 87 -42.60 18.75 13.08
C GLN A 87 -41.21 18.73 12.42
N THR A 88 -40.62 19.90 12.18
CA THR A 88 -39.28 20.00 11.57
C THR A 88 -38.21 19.37 12.46
N ALA A 89 -38.30 19.58 13.78
CA ALA A 89 -37.38 18.99 14.75
C ALA A 89 -37.50 17.46 14.78
N LYS A 90 -38.72 16.93 14.89
CA LYS A 90 -38.98 15.49 14.83
C LYS A 90 -38.52 14.88 13.50
N ARG A 91 -38.85 15.52 12.36
CA ARG A 91 -38.41 15.05 11.03
C ARG A 91 -36.89 15.01 10.89
N ARG A 92 -36.16 15.92 11.53
CA ARG A 92 -34.68 15.89 11.54
C ARG A 92 -34.13 14.71 12.32
N VAL A 93 -34.80 14.31 13.40
CA VAL A 93 -34.36 13.20 14.27
C VAL A 93 -34.75 11.85 13.67
N SER A 94 -36.03 11.66 13.36
CA SER A 94 -36.56 10.35 12.94
C SER A 94 -36.64 10.16 11.42
N GLY A 95 -36.43 11.21 10.63
CA GLY A 95 -36.63 11.23 9.18
C GLY A 95 -38.07 11.50 8.74
N VAL A 96 -39.05 11.29 9.63
CA VAL A 96 -40.49 11.41 9.34
C VAL A 96 -41.19 12.14 10.49
N ALA A 97 -42.03 13.11 10.14
CA ALA A 97 -42.94 13.73 11.09
C ALA A 97 -44.25 14.05 10.37
N GLU A 98 -45.26 13.22 10.65
CA GLU A 98 -46.60 13.39 10.09
C GLU A 98 -47.44 14.27 11.02
N LEU A 99 -48.09 15.27 10.44
CA LEU A 99 -49.08 16.04 11.16
C LEU A 99 -50.42 15.30 11.08
N SER A 100 -51.07 15.19 12.23
CA SER A 100 -52.42 14.64 12.31
C SER A 100 -53.33 15.64 13.00
N LEU A 101 -54.54 15.76 12.47
CA LEU A 101 -55.65 16.38 13.14
C LEU A 101 -56.36 15.28 13.95
N VAL A 102 -56.27 15.38 15.26
CA VAL A 102 -57.03 14.53 16.18
C VAL A 102 -58.44 15.05 16.29
N VAL A 103 -59.41 14.13 16.20
CA VAL A 103 -60.80 14.38 16.52
C VAL A 103 -61.23 13.39 17.59
N GLY A 104 -61.59 13.91 18.76
CA GLY A 104 -61.99 13.11 19.91
C GLY A 104 -60.81 12.65 20.78
N VAL A 105 -60.93 12.83 22.09
CA VAL A 105 -60.01 12.28 23.10
C VAL A 105 -60.83 11.45 24.08
N ALA A 106 -60.53 10.16 24.15
CA ALA A 106 -61.12 9.23 25.10
C ALA A 106 -60.46 9.37 26.47
N THR A 107 -61.25 9.50 27.53
CA THR A 107 -60.79 9.69 28.91
C THR A 107 -61.39 8.66 29.86
N TRP A 108 -60.56 8.08 30.73
CA TRP A 108 -60.96 7.20 31.84
C TRP A 108 -59.77 6.98 32.79
N LYS A 109 -60.00 6.86 34.10
CA LYS A 109 -58.97 6.56 35.13
C LYS A 109 -57.64 7.34 35.00
N GLY A 110 -57.69 8.60 34.55
CA GLY A 110 -56.52 9.44 34.32
C GLY A 110 -55.81 9.25 32.97
N ASN A 111 -56.25 8.31 32.14
CA ASN A 111 -55.83 8.16 30.75
C ASN A 111 -56.55 9.20 29.86
N ALA A 112 -55.86 9.70 28.83
CA ALA A 112 -56.42 10.59 27.82
C ALA A 112 -55.86 10.23 26.44
N LEU A 113 -56.57 9.44 25.65
CA LEU A 113 -56.06 8.93 24.36
C LEU A 113 -56.79 9.55 23.17
N PRO A 114 -56.08 10.01 22.13
CA PRO A 114 -56.71 10.38 20.87
C PRO A 114 -57.50 9.22 20.24
N VAL A 115 -58.65 9.49 19.63
CA VAL A 115 -59.49 8.44 19.02
C VAL A 115 -59.29 8.38 17.51
N LEU A 116 -59.61 9.45 16.78
CA LEU A 116 -59.50 9.51 15.32
C LEU A 116 -58.31 10.37 14.89
N LEU A 117 -57.54 9.86 13.93
CA LEU A 117 -56.38 10.52 13.34
C LEU A 117 -56.67 10.86 11.87
N TYR A 118 -56.69 12.14 11.54
CA TYR A 118 -56.78 12.62 10.16
C TYR A 118 -55.40 13.12 9.72
N PRO A 119 -54.71 12.43 8.81
CA PRO A 119 -53.41 12.90 8.33
C PRO A 119 -53.59 14.19 7.53
N VAL A 120 -52.75 15.19 7.83
CA VAL A 120 -52.83 16.53 7.25
C VAL A 120 -51.48 17.05 6.77
N ASN A 121 -51.53 17.92 5.78
CA ASN A 121 -50.43 18.77 5.36
C ASN A 121 -50.80 20.24 5.60
N VAL A 122 -49.80 21.03 5.98
CA VAL A 122 -49.95 22.47 6.20
C VAL A 122 -49.05 23.19 5.22
N THR A 123 -49.63 24.04 4.38
CA THR A 123 -48.88 24.92 3.48
C THR A 123 -48.88 26.33 4.03
N VAL A 124 -47.67 26.86 4.26
CA VAL A 124 -47.46 28.25 4.69
C VAL A 124 -46.89 29.05 3.51
N PRO A 125 -47.66 29.96 2.90
CA PRO A 125 -47.20 30.79 1.80
C PRO A 125 -46.03 31.70 2.22
N LYS A 126 -45.14 32.04 1.27
CA LYS A 126 -44.03 33.00 1.51
C LYS A 126 -44.49 34.47 1.45
N GLU A 127 -45.64 34.72 0.86
CA GLU A 127 -46.30 36.04 0.78
C GLU A 127 -47.33 36.16 1.92
N GLU A 128 -47.89 37.36 2.18
CA GLU A 128 -48.82 37.70 3.28
C GLU A 128 -50.20 36.98 3.24
N SER A 129 -50.25 35.71 2.82
CA SER A 129 -51.45 34.87 2.76
C SER A 129 -51.50 33.90 3.94
N ALA A 130 -52.71 33.64 4.45
CA ALA A 130 -52.95 32.74 5.56
C ALA A 130 -52.59 31.28 5.21
N ALA A 131 -52.06 30.53 6.21
CA ALA A 131 -51.72 29.12 6.04
C ALA A 131 -52.96 28.27 5.67
N THR A 132 -52.76 27.20 4.90
CA THR A 132 -53.83 26.26 4.50
C THR A 132 -53.56 24.89 5.11
N VAL A 133 -54.59 24.29 5.72
CA VAL A 133 -54.58 22.92 6.25
C VAL A 133 -55.35 22.03 5.29
N GLN A 134 -54.79 20.88 4.91
CA GLN A 134 -55.38 19.97 3.93
C GLN A 134 -55.23 18.51 4.39
N PHE A 135 -56.28 17.69 4.26
CA PHE A 135 -56.20 16.24 4.48
C PHE A 135 -55.39 15.56 3.37
N THR A 136 -54.47 14.68 3.76
CA THR A 136 -53.59 13.93 2.84
C THR A 136 -53.99 12.48 2.67
N GLY A 137 -54.88 11.96 3.51
CA GLY A 137 -55.27 10.56 3.52
C GLY A 137 -56.63 10.34 4.19
N ARG A 138 -57.00 9.07 4.32
CA ARG A 138 -58.22 8.66 5.03
C ARG A 138 -58.03 8.78 6.54
N VAL A 139 -59.14 9.02 7.24
CA VAL A 139 -59.19 8.91 8.70
C VAL A 139 -58.80 7.50 9.13
N LYS A 140 -58.08 7.39 10.25
CA LYS A 140 -57.71 6.13 10.88
C LYS A 140 -58.08 6.15 12.35
N LEU A 141 -58.33 4.99 12.93
CA LEU A 141 -58.35 4.85 14.39
C LEU A 141 -56.94 4.91 14.96
N ASN A 142 -56.77 5.51 16.13
CA ASN A 142 -55.50 5.46 16.85
C ASN A 142 -55.22 4.02 17.32
N THR A 143 -54.18 3.40 16.78
CA THR A 143 -53.79 2.02 17.11
C THR A 143 -53.45 1.84 18.59
N ALA A 144 -52.85 2.84 19.24
CA ALA A 144 -52.55 2.78 20.67
C ALA A 144 -53.85 2.71 21.49
N PHE A 145 -54.85 3.50 21.12
CA PHE A 145 -56.18 3.45 21.72
C PHE A 145 -56.85 2.08 21.53
N VAL A 146 -56.79 1.49 20.34
CA VAL A 146 -57.32 0.14 20.08
C VAL A 146 -56.61 -0.92 20.92
N ASN A 147 -55.28 -0.85 21.03
CA ASN A 147 -54.49 -1.80 21.81
C ASN A 147 -54.85 -1.74 23.29
N VAL A 148 -54.95 -0.53 23.87
CA VAL A 148 -55.33 -0.37 25.28
C VAL A 148 -56.77 -0.85 25.54
N LEU A 149 -57.71 -0.61 24.63
CA LEU A 149 -59.05 -1.18 24.73
C LEU A 149 -59.04 -2.71 24.65
N ARG A 150 -58.22 -3.28 23.76
CA ARG A 150 -58.07 -4.73 23.61
C ARG A 150 -57.51 -5.39 24.87
N GLU A 151 -56.56 -4.75 25.55
CA GLU A 151 -56.06 -5.19 26.85
C GLU A 151 -57.17 -5.24 27.91
N GLN A 152 -58.16 -4.34 27.84
CA GLN A 152 -59.37 -4.34 28.67
C GLN A 152 -60.48 -5.24 28.13
N ARG A 153 -60.20 -6.05 27.09
CA ARG A 153 -61.14 -6.94 26.40
C ARG A 153 -62.29 -6.23 25.69
N VAL A 154 -62.09 -4.98 25.27
CA VAL A 154 -62.97 -4.24 24.38
C VAL A 154 -62.40 -4.32 22.96
N TYR A 155 -63.16 -4.91 22.04
CA TYR A 155 -62.70 -5.14 20.67
C TYR A 155 -63.42 -4.18 19.73
N VAL A 156 -62.68 -3.19 19.23
CA VAL A 156 -63.16 -2.20 18.29
C VAL A 156 -62.68 -2.58 16.89
N ASP A 157 -63.60 -2.84 15.98
CA ASP A 157 -63.29 -3.16 14.58
C ASP A 157 -63.35 -1.90 13.70
N GLU A 158 -62.22 -1.58 13.07
CA GLU A 158 -62.05 -0.37 12.27
C GLU A 158 -62.89 -0.42 10.98
N ASP A 159 -62.93 -1.56 10.31
CA ASP A 159 -63.67 -1.74 9.05
C ASP A 159 -65.19 -1.60 9.29
N SER A 160 -65.70 -2.19 10.37
CA SER A 160 -67.10 -2.02 10.78
C SER A 160 -67.45 -0.60 11.24
N LEU A 161 -66.50 0.15 11.80
CA LEU A 161 -66.74 1.52 12.25
C LEU A 161 -66.83 2.53 11.11
N PHE A 162 -66.03 2.33 10.06
CA PHE A 162 -66.00 3.20 8.89
C PHE A 162 -66.93 2.74 7.75
N ASP A 163 -67.66 1.63 7.92
CA ASP A 163 -68.69 1.21 6.97
C ASP A 163 -69.91 2.15 7.02
N GLY A 164 -70.06 2.95 5.96
CA GLY A 164 -71.16 3.91 5.79
C GLY A 164 -72.55 3.27 5.78
N SER A 165 -72.66 1.96 5.53
CA SER A 165 -73.94 1.23 5.59
C SER A 165 -74.53 1.15 7.01
N SER A 166 -73.71 1.38 8.04
CA SER A 166 -74.09 1.32 9.45
C SER A 166 -74.69 2.63 9.99
N TYR A 167 -74.85 3.67 9.16
CA TYR A 167 -75.28 5.02 9.59
C TYR A 167 -76.44 5.54 8.73
N ASP A 168 -77.42 6.22 9.36
CA ASP A 168 -78.63 6.75 8.70
C ASP A 168 -78.32 7.77 7.58
N SER A 169 -77.15 8.42 7.62
CA SER A 169 -76.64 9.37 6.64
C SER A 169 -75.94 8.71 5.43
N GLY A 170 -75.61 7.41 5.50
CA GLY A 170 -74.80 6.71 4.49
C GLY A 170 -73.29 7.05 4.52
N GLU A 171 -72.88 8.00 5.35
CA GLU A 171 -71.47 8.34 5.64
C GLU A 171 -71.25 8.35 7.15
N PRO A 172 -70.12 7.83 7.65
CA PRO A 172 -69.88 7.71 9.08
C PRO A 172 -69.64 9.10 9.70
N GLU A 173 -70.62 9.64 10.43
CA GLU A 173 -70.49 10.89 11.18
C GLU A 173 -69.69 10.67 12.47
N THR A 174 -68.70 11.54 12.76
CA THR A 174 -67.83 11.44 13.95
C THR A 174 -68.60 11.31 15.28
N SER A 175 -69.73 12.00 15.43
CA SER A 175 -70.56 11.91 16.64
C SER A 175 -71.21 10.54 16.81
N ALA A 176 -71.64 9.90 15.72
CA ALA A 176 -72.22 8.55 15.75
C ALA A 176 -71.15 7.49 16.05
N MET A 177 -69.96 7.62 15.47
CA MET A 177 -68.81 6.76 15.78
C MET A 177 -68.45 6.81 17.27
N PHE A 178 -68.35 8.01 17.86
CA PHE A 178 -68.02 8.16 19.28
C PHE A 178 -69.09 7.57 20.20
N ALA A 179 -70.38 7.73 19.87
CA ALA A 179 -71.46 7.12 20.62
C ALA A 179 -71.38 5.59 20.62
N ARG A 180 -71.07 4.97 19.45
CA ARG A 180 -70.90 3.53 19.31
C ARG A 180 -69.71 3.01 20.14
N ILE A 181 -68.54 3.65 20.01
CA ILE A 181 -67.34 3.28 20.78
C ILE A 181 -67.60 3.42 22.29
N THR A 182 -68.28 4.50 22.71
CA THR A 182 -68.60 4.75 24.12
C THR A 182 -69.55 3.68 24.67
N ALA A 183 -70.57 3.27 23.89
CA ALA A 183 -71.51 2.22 24.30
C ALA A 183 -70.79 0.87 24.54
N GLU A 184 -69.87 0.48 23.66
CA GLU A 184 -69.09 -0.76 23.82
C GLU A 184 -68.08 -0.67 24.98
N ALA A 185 -67.42 0.47 25.15
CA ALA A 185 -66.38 0.65 26.16
C ALA A 185 -66.95 0.79 27.59
N VAL A 186 -68.10 1.47 27.77
CA VAL A 186 -68.70 1.72 29.10
C VAL A 186 -69.14 0.43 29.80
N GLU A 187 -69.46 -0.64 29.05
CA GLU A 187 -69.77 -1.95 29.63
C GLU A 187 -68.60 -2.55 30.45
N ARG A 188 -67.36 -2.20 30.10
CA ARG A 188 -66.13 -2.70 30.73
C ARG A 188 -65.36 -1.64 31.50
N ILE A 189 -65.53 -0.36 31.14
CA ILE A 189 -64.83 0.80 31.69
C ILE A 189 -65.90 1.82 32.14
N PRO A 190 -66.36 1.78 33.40
CA PRO A 190 -67.54 2.52 33.86
C PRO A 190 -67.45 4.05 33.73
N ASP A 191 -66.24 4.61 33.74
CA ASP A 191 -65.92 6.04 33.68
C ASP A 191 -65.44 6.49 32.29
N PHE A 192 -65.63 5.68 31.26
CA PHE A 192 -65.21 5.98 29.90
C PHE A 192 -66.07 7.07 29.26
N ASN A 193 -65.42 8.07 28.67
CA ASN A 193 -66.05 9.13 27.89
C ASN A 193 -65.17 9.54 26.70
N ILE A 194 -65.77 10.08 25.64
CA ILE A 194 -65.02 10.69 24.52
C ILE A 194 -65.37 12.17 24.45
N GLU A 195 -64.40 13.03 24.76
CA GLU A 195 -64.52 14.46 24.61
C GLU A 195 -64.24 14.89 23.18
N ARG A 196 -65.10 15.74 22.60
CA ARG A 196 -64.91 16.28 21.25
C ARG A 196 -63.86 17.40 21.25
N GLN A 197 -62.59 17.02 21.27
CA GLN A 197 -61.47 17.93 21.05
C GLN A 197 -60.99 17.83 19.59
N ILE A 198 -60.66 18.97 18.97
CA ILE A 198 -60.09 19.03 17.62
C ILE A 198 -58.71 19.67 17.73
N VAL A 199 -57.67 18.85 17.61
CA VAL A 199 -56.29 19.29 17.88
C VAL A 199 -55.37 18.92 16.73
N LEU A 200 -54.66 19.90 16.20
CA LEU A 200 -53.62 19.70 15.21
C LEU A 200 -52.26 19.62 15.89
N GLY A 201 -51.48 18.57 15.57
CA GLY A 201 -50.13 18.40 16.07
C GLY A 201 -49.39 17.23 15.43
N CYS A 202 -48.15 17.01 15.86
CA CYS A 202 -47.34 15.87 15.44
C CYS A 202 -47.49 14.73 16.45
N PHE A 203 -48.48 13.86 16.21
CA PHE A 203 -48.86 12.76 17.10
C PHE A 203 -48.10 11.46 16.82
N VAL A 204 -47.78 11.18 15.55
CA VAL A 204 -47.14 9.93 15.17
C VAL A 204 -45.68 9.94 15.61
N ASP A 205 -45.34 9.04 16.52
CA ASP A 205 -43.98 8.80 16.98
C ASP A 205 -43.46 7.45 16.46
N PRO A 206 -42.39 7.42 15.64
CA PRO A 206 -41.83 6.19 15.09
C PRO A 206 -41.46 5.16 16.17
N SER A 207 -41.04 5.59 17.35
CA SER A 207 -40.70 4.70 18.47
C SER A 207 -41.89 3.84 18.91
N SER A 208 -43.10 4.40 18.91
CA SER A 208 -44.33 3.66 19.22
C SER A 208 -44.68 2.63 18.15
N LEU A 209 -44.44 2.97 16.87
CA LEU A 209 -44.65 2.07 15.74
C LEU A 209 -43.65 0.90 15.77
N MET A 210 -42.40 1.18 16.14
CA MET A 210 -41.36 0.16 16.34
C MET A 210 -41.72 -0.83 17.45
N ILE A 211 -42.27 -0.35 18.56
CA ILE A 211 -42.74 -1.24 19.64
C ILE A 211 -43.87 -2.14 19.12
N ALA A 212 -44.84 -1.57 18.40
CA ALA A 212 -45.96 -2.33 17.85
C ALA A 212 -45.53 -3.36 16.80
N GLU A 213 -44.62 -3.01 15.87
CA GLU A 213 -44.11 -3.97 14.88
C GLU A 213 -43.21 -5.03 15.52
N SER A 214 -42.43 -4.69 16.56
CA SER A 214 -41.61 -5.67 17.27
C SER A 214 -42.44 -6.74 17.97
N GLN A 215 -43.62 -6.38 18.52
CA GLN A 215 -44.56 -7.36 19.05
C GLN A 215 -45.02 -8.32 17.95
N ARG A 216 -45.28 -7.84 16.74
CA ARG A 216 -45.67 -8.70 15.62
C ARG A 216 -44.56 -9.69 15.25
N PHE A 217 -43.29 -9.25 15.24
CA PHE A 217 -42.16 -10.15 15.01
C PHE A 217 -42.02 -11.18 16.13
N ILE A 218 -42.18 -10.78 17.39
CA ILE A 218 -42.18 -11.70 18.54
C ILE A 218 -43.30 -12.75 18.39
N ASP A 219 -44.53 -12.31 18.08
CA ASP A 219 -45.67 -13.21 17.88
C ASP A 219 -45.42 -14.19 16.72
N GLN A 220 -44.76 -13.75 15.63
CA GLN A 220 -44.39 -14.61 14.51
C GLN A 220 -43.36 -15.66 14.93
N LEU A 221 -42.29 -15.25 15.61
CA LEU A 221 -41.22 -16.13 16.09
C LEU A 221 -41.69 -17.12 17.17
N GLU A 222 -42.73 -16.77 17.94
CA GLU A 222 -43.39 -17.69 18.88
C GLU A 222 -44.13 -18.85 18.18
N ASN A 223 -44.64 -18.59 16.98
CA ASN A 223 -45.44 -19.56 16.22
C ASN A 223 -44.59 -20.51 15.35
N GLY A 224 -43.26 -20.35 15.33
CA GLY A 224 -42.31 -21.21 14.61
C GLY A 224 -41.25 -20.43 13.82
N GLU A 225 -40.57 -21.11 12.90
CA GLU A 225 -39.63 -20.49 11.96
C GLU A 225 -40.37 -19.49 11.06
N SER A 226 -39.82 -18.29 10.95
CA SER A 226 -40.31 -17.27 10.03
C SER A 226 -39.77 -17.52 8.62
N ASP A 227 -40.27 -16.78 7.63
CA ASP A 227 -39.69 -16.77 6.27
C ASP A 227 -38.37 -15.97 6.20
N ASN A 228 -37.76 -15.61 7.35
CA ASN A 228 -36.63 -14.70 7.45
C ASN A 228 -35.51 -15.25 8.34
N VAL A 229 -34.52 -15.87 7.69
CA VAL A 229 -33.32 -16.46 8.30
C VAL A 229 -32.61 -15.50 9.26
N LEU A 230 -32.60 -14.18 9.00
CA LEU A 230 -31.93 -13.20 9.87
C LEU A 230 -32.66 -13.03 11.20
N LEU A 231 -33.99 -12.98 11.17
CA LEU A 231 -34.81 -12.90 12.38
C LEU A 231 -34.77 -14.22 13.16
N ASP A 232 -34.84 -15.35 12.46
CA ASP A 232 -34.77 -16.69 13.08
C ASP A 232 -33.41 -16.91 13.77
N ALA A 233 -32.32 -16.49 13.12
CA ALA A 233 -30.98 -16.59 13.69
C ALA A 233 -30.81 -15.74 14.96
N LEU A 234 -31.34 -14.51 14.97
CA LEU A 234 -31.37 -13.66 16.17
C LEU A 234 -32.29 -14.21 17.28
N ALA A 235 -33.37 -14.90 16.89
CA ALA A 235 -34.26 -15.57 17.83
C ALA A 235 -33.65 -16.85 18.44
N GLY A 236 -32.49 -17.31 17.94
CA GLY A 236 -31.76 -18.45 18.48
C GLY A 236 -31.88 -19.75 17.69
N ASN A 237 -32.43 -19.72 16.46
CA ASN A 237 -32.52 -20.90 15.60
C ASN A 237 -31.11 -21.35 15.13
N GLU A 238 -30.68 -22.55 15.55
CA GLU A 238 -29.34 -23.07 15.26
C GLU A 238 -29.10 -23.31 13.75
N HIS A 239 -30.12 -23.74 13.00
CA HIS A 239 -29.98 -23.96 11.57
C HIS A 239 -29.76 -22.65 10.83
N ALA A 240 -30.56 -21.63 11.14
CA ALA A 240 -30.40 -20.29 10.61
C ALA A 240 -29.03 -19.70 10.95
N GLN A 241 -28.57 -19.83 12.19
CA GLN A 241 -27.23 -19.39 12.61
C GLN A 241 -26.10 -20.11 11.84
N SER A 242 -26.19 -21.44 11.67
CA SER A 242 -25.20 -22.19 10.90
C SER A 242 -25.16 -21.77 9.42
N SER A 243 -26.34 -21.50 8.82
CA SER A 243 -26.42 -21.08 7.41
C SER A 243 -25.76 -19.72 7.15
N LEU A 244 -25.73 -18.83 8.14
CA LEU A 244 -25.10 -17.52 8.06
C LEU A 244 -23.59 -17.61 8.33
N LYS A 245 -23.17 -18.41 9.32
CA LYS A 245 -21.77 -18.56 9.73
C LYS A 245 -20.94 -19.38 8.76
N ASP A 246 -21.46 -20.54 8.36
CA ASP A 246 -20.72 -21.54 7.59
C ASP A 246 -20.92 -21.37 6.07
N ALA A 247 -21.14 -20.13 5.64
CA ALA A 247 -21.28 -19.81 4.22
C ALA A 247 -19.97 -20.11 3.47
N ASP A 248 -20.08 -20.79 2.32
CA ASP A 248 -18.94 -21.04 1.44
C ASP A 248 -18.59 -19.75 0.67
N LEU A 249 -17.53 -19.06 1.10
CA LEU A 249 -17.11 -17.77 0.54
C LEU A 249 -15.94 -17.97 -0.43
N ALA A 250 -15.99 -17.24 -1.55
CA ALA A 250 -14.84 -17.13 -2.44
C ALA A 250 -13.63 -16.57 -1.68
N GLN A 251 -12.40 -17.00 -2.00
CA GLN A 251 -11.21 -16.49 -1.32
C GLN A 251 -10.88 -15.06 -1.74
N TYR A 252 -10.48 -14.23 -0.77
CA TYR A 252 -9.97 -12.88 -1.05
C TYR A 252 -8.68 -12.93 -1.87
N SER A 253 -8.60 -12.06 -2.89
CA SER A 253 -7.39 -11.83 -3.69
C SER A 253 -6.92 -10.39 -3.49
N PRO A 254 -5.64 -10.16 -3.14
CA PRO A 254 -5.08 -8.81 -3.02
C PRO A 254 -4.77 -8.16 -4.38
N PHE A 255 -4.79 -8.93 -5.47
CA PHE A 255 -4.55 -8.45 -6.83
C PHE A 255 -5.75 -7.70 -7.38
N ASP A 256 -5.51 -6.73 -8.26
CA ASP A 256 -6.58 -6.04 -8.96
C ASP A 256 -7.38 -7.01 -9.83
N ALA A 257 -8.71 -6.92 -9.76
CA ALA A 257 -9.59 -7.67 -10.63
C ALA A 257 -9.50 -7.19 -12.09
N ASP A 258 -10.06 -7.99 -13.00
CA ASP A 258 -10.27 -7.59 -14.38
C ASP A 258 -11.14 -6.31 -14.42
N PRO A 259 -10.65 -5.20 -15.02
CA PRO A 259 -11.42 -3.97 -15.20
C PRO A 259 -12.82 -4.16 -15.82
N HIS A 260 -13.02 -5.16 -16.68
CA HIS A 260 -14.34 -5.43 -17.26
C HIS A 260 -15.37 -5.96 -16.24
N ALA A 261 -14.89 -6.48 -15.11
CA ALA A 261 -15.71 -6.98 -14.02
C ALA A 261 -15.78 -6.01 -12.82
N GLU A 262 -15.21 -4.81 -12.94
CA GLU A 262 -15.26 -3.76 -11.91
C GLU A 262 -16.58 -2.97 -12.02
N PHE A 263 -17.54 -3.28 -11.14
CA PHE A 263 -18.87 -2.64 -11.10
C PHE A 263 -19.10 -1.76 -9.87
N GLU A 264 -18.08 -1.66 -9.03
CA GLU A 264 -18.09 -0.88 -7.80
C GLU A 264 -17.76 0.58 -8.12
N VAL A 265 -18.71 1.48 -7.90
CA VAL A 265 -18.48 2.91 -8.11
C VAL A 265 -17.62 3.52 -7.00
N GLY A 266 -16.88 4.57 -7.33
CA GLY A 266 -16.00 5.27 -6.40
C GLY A 266 -14.61 4.63 -6.28
N ASP A 267 -13.70 5.39 -5.67
CA ASP A 267 -12.32 4.97 -5.42
C ASP A 267 -12.24 4.08 -4.17
N VAL A 268 -12.69 2.83 -4.31
CA VAL A 268 -12.65 1.83 -3.23
C VAL A 268 -11.54 0.80 -3.46
N ASP A 269 -10.98 0.30 -2.35
CA ASP A 269 -9.93 -0.71 -2.34
C ASP A 269 -10.45 -2.12 -2.73
N ASN A 270 -9.51 -3.08 -2.85
CA ASN A 270 -9.84 -4.46 -3.24
C ASN A 270 -10.60 -5.22 -2.13
N THR A 271 -10.45 -4.87 -0.85
CA THR A 271 -11.23 -5.49 0.25
C THR A 271 -12.70 -5.10 0.20
N VAL A 272 -13.02 -3.84 -0.10
CA VAL A 272 -14.40 -3.37 -0.33
C VAL A 272 -14.99 -4.00 -1.60
N ARG A 273 -14.19 -4.13 -2.67
CA ARG A 273 -14.64 -4.82 -3.91
C ARG A 273 -14.96 -6.28 -3.64
N TYR A 274 -14.13 -6.96 -2.86
CA TYR A 274 -14.38 -8.32 -2.41
C TYR A 274 -15.67 -8.40 -1.58
N ALA A 275 -15.86 -7.53 -0.59
CA ALA A 275 -17.10 -7.46 0.18
C ALA A 275 -18.35 -7.22 -0.71
N ALA A 276 -18.26 -6.28 -1.66
CA ALA A 276 -19.32 -6.01 -2.62
C ALA A 276 -19.64 -7.22 -3.50
N SER A 277 -18.61 -8.00 -3.89
CA SER A 277 -18.79 -9.23 -4.66
C SER A 277 -19.51 -10.33 -3.86
N LEU A 278 -19.18 -10.50 -2.58
CA LEU A 278 -19.87 -11.43 -1.68
C LEU A 278 -21.33 -11.02 -1.46
N ALA A 279 -21.58 -9.72 -1.27
CA ALA A 279 -22.93 -9.18 -1.15
C ALA A 279 -23.76 -9.45 -2.42
N ALA A 280 -23.19 -9.23 -3.61
CA ALA A 280 -23.86 -9.55 -4.87
C ALA A 280 -24.08 -11.06 -5.10
N ALA A 281 -23.20 -11.92 -4.57
CA ALA A 281 -23.37 -13.36 -4.60
C ALA A 281 -24.46 -13.86 -3.64
N GLY A 282 -24.81 -13.06 -2.63
CA GLY A 282 -25.93 -13.30 -1.73
C GLY A 282 -25.57 -13.64 -0.29
N HIS A 283 -24.32 -13.42 0.09
CA HIS A 283 -23.86 -13.63 1.45
C HIS A 283 -24.15 -12.41 2.32
N SER A 284 -24.71 -12.65 3.50
CA SER A 284 -24.73 -11.63 4.55
C SER A 284 -23.33 -11.53 5.15
N ILE A 285 -22.78 -10.33 5.27
CA ILE A 285 -21.38 -10.10 5.65
C ILE A 285 -21.24 -8.89 6.56
N VAL A 286 -20.13 -8.82 7.28
CA VAL A 286 -19.70 -7.63 8.03
C VAL A 286 -18.49 -7.02 7.33
N ILE A 287 -18.55 -5.73 7.04
CA ILE A 287 -17.43 -4.92 6.60
C ILE A 287 -16.90 -4.20 7.83
N ASP A 288 -15.77 -4.68 8.34
CA ASP A 288 -15.14 -4.19 9.57
C ASP A 288 -13.92 -3.32 9.25
N GLY A 289 -13.75 -2.23 9.98
CA GLY A 289 -12.63 -1.32 9.78
C GLY A 289 -12.73 -0.09 10.66
N GLU A 290 -11.64 0.67 10.71
CA GLU A 290 -11.65 2.02 11.26
C GLU A 290 -12.14 2.96 10.14
N PHE A 291 -13.28 3.62 10.34
CA PHE A 291 -13.89 4.47 9.31
C PHE A 291 -13.86 5.96 9.69
N PRO A 292 -12.67 6.61 9.71
CA PRO A 292 -12.56 8.03 10.02
C PRO A 292 -13.26 8.89 8.94
N LYS A 293 -13.34 8.35 7.71
CA LYS A 293 -14.07 8.90 6.57
C LYS A 293 -14.52 7.72 5.68
N GLY A 294 -15.65 7.85 4.98
CA GLY A 294 -15.89 7.06 3.76
C GLY A 294 -16.83 5.85 3.83
N THR A 295 -17.53 5.55 4.94
CA THR A 295 -18.51 4.42 4.93
C THR A 295 -19.60 4.60 3.88
N ALA A 296 -20.00 5.85 3.60
CA ALA A 296 -20.98 6.16 2.56
C ALA A 296 -20.49 5.74 1.16
N GLU A 297 -19.21 5.95 0.85
CA GLU A 297 -18.64 5.59 -0.46
C GLU A 297 -18.56 4.08 -0.62
N GLN A 298 -18.17 3.37 0.45
CA GLN A 298 -18.17 1.90 0.49
C GLN A 298 -19.58 1.32 0.35
N ALA A 299 -20.58 1.92 1.01
CA ALA A 299 -21.97 1.52 0.88
C ALA A 299 -22.50 1.70 -0.55
N VAL A 300 -22.14 2.80 -1.23
CA VAL A 300 -22.53 3.01 -2.64
C VAL A 300 -21.82 2.01 -3.56
N ALA A 301 -20.55 1.68 -3.30
CA ALA A 301 -19.83 0.64 -4.02
C ALA A 301 -20.54 -0.72 -3.92
N VAL A 302 -20.88 -1.16 -2.70
CA VAL A 302 -21.67 -2.38 -2.46
C VAL A 302 -23.02 -2.31 -3.18
N ALA A 303 -23.72 -1.17 -3.09
CA ALA A 303 -25.02 -1.00 -3.72
C ALA A 303 -24.95 -1.11 -5.25
N SER A 304 -23.95 -0.48 -5.88
CA SER A 304 -23.75 -0.53 -7.33
C SER A 304 -23.45 -1.95 -7.84
N ARG A 305 -22.65 -2.72 -7.10
CA ARG A 305 -22.37 -4.12 -7.40
C ARG A 305 -23.61 -5.00 -7.27
N CYS A 306 -24.40 -4.80 -6.22
CA CYS A 306 -25.68 -5.50 -6.03
C CYS A 306 -26.66 -5.18 -7.18
N LEU A 307 -26.76 -3.91 -7.59
CA LEU A 307 -27.55 -3.49 -8.76
C LEU A 307 -27.14 -4.25 -10.02
N MET A 308 -25.84 -4.34 -10.28
CA MET A 308 -25.33 -5.06 -11.45
C MET A 308 -25.63 -6.56 -11.39
N SER A 309 -25.74 -7.15 -10.21
CA SER A 309 -26.23 -8.52 -10.03
C SER A 309 -27.76 -8.67 -10.11
N GLY A 310 -28.51 -7.57 -10.28
CA GLY A 310 -29.97 -7.58 -10.38
C GLY A 310 -30.71 -7.57 -9.05
N ARG A 311 -30.01 -7.29 -7.94
CA ARG A 311 -30.59 -7.23 -6.58
C ARG A 311 -30.97 -5.80 -6.20
N SER A 312 -32.09 -5.62 -5.51
CA SER A 312 -32.47 -4.33 -4.94
C SER A 312 -31.84 -4.12 -3.55
N VAL A 313 -31.49 -2.88 -3.25
CA VAL A 313 -30.73 -2.50 -2.05
C VAL A 313 -31.54 -1.54 -1.20
N LEU A 314 -31.62 -1.82 0.10
CA LEU A 314 -32.11 -0.91 1.12
C LEU A 314 -30.92 -0.38 1.93
N TYR A 315 -30.56 0.88 1.73
CA TYR A 315 -29.56 1.54 2.56
C TYR A 315 -30.21 2.12 3.82
N VAL A 316 -29.78 1.64 4.98
CA VAL A 316 -30.28 2.06 6.30
C VAL A 316 -29.17 2.71 7.12
N PRO A 317 -29.11 4.05 7.13
CA PRO A 317 -28.21 4.78 8.00
C PRO A 317 -28.81 4.93 9.41
N GLY A 318 -28.01 4.69 10.43
CA GLY A 318 -28.39 4.94 11.83
C GLY A 318 -28.44 6.41 12.21
N VAL A 319 -27.79 7.28 11.42
CA VAL A 319 -27.75 8.73 11.66
C VAL A 319 -28.07 9.55 10.39
N ALA A 320 -28.71 10.71 10.58
CA ALA A 320 -29.18 11.54 9.46
C ALA A 320 -28.06 12.12 8.58
N GLU A 321 -26.89 12.41 9.15
CA GLU A 321 -25.75 12.92 8.37
C GLU A 321 -25.23 11.85 7.41
N GLN A 322 -25.22 10.59 7.84
CA GLN A 322 -24.77 9.47 7.04
C GLN A 322 -25.73 9.18 5.87
N LYS A 323 -27.04 9.37 6.07
CA LYS A 323 -28.02 9.42 4.98
C LYS A 323 -27.65 10.45 3.91
N ARG A 324 -27.31 11.67 4.35
CA ARG A 324 -26.95 12.78 3.46
C ARG A 324 -25.68 12.47 2.67
N LEU A 325 -24.66 11.91 3.32
CA LEU A 325 -23.39 11.54 2.68
C LEU A 325 -23.58 10.46 1.62
N PHE A 326 -24.36 9.41 1.92
CA PHE A 326 -24.71 8.39 0.93
C PHE A 326 -25.42 8.96 -0.29
N MET A 327 -26.46 9.78 -0.09
CA MET A 327 -27.18 10.41 -1.21
C MET A 327 -26.27 11.32 -2.05
N GLN A 328 -25.28 11.97 -1.43
CA GLN A 328 -24.27 12.76 -2.15
C GLN A 328 -23.31 11.86 -2.94
N ALA A 329 -22.84 10.76 -2.36
CA ALA A 329 -21.98 9.79 -3.03
C ALA A 329 -22.70 9.12 -4.22
N VAL A 330 -23.97 8.73 -4.07
CA VAL A 330 -24.81 8.23 -5.18
C VAL A 330 -24.92 9.28 -6.29
N SER A 331 -25.14 10.54 -5.94
CA SER A 331 -25.28 11.61 -6.93
C SER A 331 -23.96 11.98 -7.62
N ALA A 332 -22.83 11.90 -6.90
CA ALA A 332 -21.50 12.15 -7.44
C ALA A 332 -21.07 11.06 -8.45
N ASN A 333 -21.62 9.85 -8.31
CA ASN A 333 -21.40 8.71 -9.21
C ASN A 333 -22.54 8.53 -10.23
N GLU A 334 -23.38 9.55 -10.48
CA GLU A 334 -24.44 9.53 -11.50
C GLU A 334 -25.53 8.45 -11.33
N LEU A 335 -25.72 7.93 -10.11
CA LEU A 335 -26.72 6.90 -9.78
C LEU A 335 -27.99 7.45 -9.12
N LYS A 336 -28.18 8.77 -9.10
CA LYS A 336 -29.32 9.42 -8.43
C LYS A 336 -30.68 8.99 -8.99
N ALA A 337 -30.75 8.66 -10.27
CA ALA A 337 -32.00 8.26 -10.93
C ALA A 337 -32.52 6.91 -10.40
N GLN A 338 -31.62 6.01 -9.99
CA GLN A 338 -31.90 4.68 -9.47
C GLN A 338 -32.24 4.68 -7.97
N MET A 339 -32.05 5.82 -7.30
CA MET A 339 -32.28 5.97 -5.87
C MET A 339 -33.63 6.61 -5.54
N LEU A 340 -34.26 6.15 -4.46
CA LEU A 340 -35.45 6.75 -3.85
C LEU A 340 -35.25 6.90 -2.34
N ASP A 341 -35.39 8.12 -1.83
CA ASP A 341 -35.57 8.35 -0.40
C ASP A 341 -37.03 8.06 -0.04
N VAL A 342 -37.27 7.10 0.86
CA VAL A 342 -38.61 6.69 1.29
C VAL A 342 -39.39 7.84 1.93
N ALA A 343 -38.70 8.82 2.52
CA ALA A 343 -39.31 10.01 3.12
C ALA A 343 -39.52 11.18 2.14
N ASP A 344 -39.22 11.00 0.85
CA ASP A 344 -39.40 12.06 -0.16
C ASP A 344 -40.89 12.25 -0.48
N ALA A 345 -41.38 13.48 -0.29
CA ALA A 345 -42.76 13.85 -0.63
C ALA A 345 -43.04 13.83 -2.14
N GLN A 346 -42.00 13.78 -2.98
CA GLN A 346 -42.10 13.67 -4.43
C GLN A 346 -41.81 12.25 -4.95
N ALA A 347 -41.87 11.23 -4.08
CA ALA A 347 -41.58 9.84 -4.43
C ALA A 347 -42.35 9.36 -5.67
N ASN A 348 -43.66 9.61 -5.73
CA ASN A 348 -44.50 9.19 -6.87
C ASN A 348 -44.05 9.83 -8.19
N ALA A 349 -43.76 11.13 -8.17
CA ALA A 349 -43.26 11.84 -9.34
C ALA A 349 -41.86 11.36 -9.75
N ALA A 350 -41.01 11.00 -8.79
CA ALA A 350 -39.67 10.47 -9.05
C ALA A 350 -39.70 9.07 -9.67
N ILE A 351 -40.65 8.22 -9.26
CA ILE A 351 -40.90 6.91 -9.88
C ILE A 351 -41.46 7.12 -11.29
N ASP A 352 -42.49 7.95 -11.43
CA ASP A 352 -43.15 8.20 -12.72
C ASP A 352 -42.18 8.74 -13.79
N LYS A 353 -41.36 9.71 -13.41
CA LYS A 353 -40.29 10.26 -14.25
C LYS A 353 -39.32 9.18 -14.73
N GLN A 354 -39.00 8.20 -13.88
CA GLN A 354 -38.11 7.12 -14.23
C GLN A 354 -38.75 6.16 -15.24
N LEU A 355 -40.04 5.85 -15.07
CA LEU A 355 -40.80 5.03 -16.03
C LEU A 355 -40.85 5.69 -17.41
N ILE A 356 -41.15 6.99 -17.46
CA ILE A 356 -41.15 7.78 -18.72
C ILE A 356 -39.76 7.76 -19.36
N SER A 357 -38.70 7.92 -18.56
CA SER A 357 -37.32 7.92 -19.06
C SER A 357 -36.92 6.57 -19.65
N ALA A 358 -37.40 5.46 -19.06
CA ALA A 358 -37.16 4.11 -19.58
C ALA A 358 -37.87 3.82 -20.89
N VAL A 359 -39.13 4.26 -21.06
CA VAL A 359 -39.86 4.10 -22.32
C VAL A 359 -39.19 4.86 -23.46
N GLY A 360 -38.59 6.03 -23.16
CA GLY A 360 -37.82 6.83 -24.11
C GLY A 360 -36.34 6.44 -24.22
N PHE A 361 -35.91 5.34 -23.60
CA PHE A 361 -34.50 4.96 -23.54
C PHE A 361 -33.92 4.68 -24.93
N GLN A 362 -32.77 5.28 -25.20
CA GLN A 362 -31.93 4.97 -26.34
C GLN A 362 -30.56 4.55 -25.83
N GLN A 363 -29.94 3.55 -26.47
CA GLN A 363 -28.65 3.04 -26.05
C GLN A 363 -27.59 4.16 -26.14
N GLY A 364 -27.03 4.53 -24.99
CA GLY A 364 -25.97 5.54 -24.88
C GLY A 364 -24.57 4.97 -25.12
N VAL A 365 -23.57 5.84 -25.00
CA VAL A 365 -22.15 5.51 -25.20
C VAL A 365 -21.43 5.08 -23.90
N ALA A 366 -22.11 5.04 -22.75
CA ALA A 366 -21.45 4.83 -21.46
C ALA A 366 -20.81 3.44 -21.35
N THR A 367 -21.54 2.38 -21.72
CA THR A 367 -21.02 0.99 -21.73
C THR A 367 -19.82 0.86 -22.67
N GLN A 368 -19.90 1.42 -23.88
CA GLN A 368 -18.79 1.39 -24.85
C GLN A 368 -17.55 2.13 -24.31
N ARG A 369 -17.73 3.29 -23.66
CA ARG A 369 -16.63 4.05 -23.06
C ARG A 369 -15.99 3.28 -21.89
N PHE A 370 -16.81 2.63 -21.06
CA PHE A 370 -16.33 1.77 -19.97
C PHE A 370 -15.46 0.63 -20.51
N ASP A 371 -15.92 -0.09 -21.54
CA ASP A 371 -15.18 -1.20 -22.16
C ASP A 371 -13.86 -0.72 -22.78
N GLN A 372 -13.86 0.42 -23.49
CA GLN A 372 -12.65 1.00 -24.07
C GLN A 372 -11.61 1.37 -23.01
N LEU A 373 -12.05 1.94 -21.89
CA LEU A 373 -11.16 2.30 -20.77
C LEU A 373 -10.65 1.05 -20.05
N ALA A 374 -11.49 0.02 -19.91
CA ALA A 374 -11.09 -1.27 -19.36
C ALA A 374 -10.00 -1.95 -20.23
N ASP A 375 -10.19 -2.02 -21.55
CA ASP A 375 -9.20 -2.55 -22.50
C ASP A 375 -7.86 -1.80 -22.40
N GLU A 376 -7.93 -0.46 -22.37
CA GLU A 376 -6.73 0.35 -22.22
C GLU A 376 -6.04 0.11 -20.87
N LEU A 377 -6.82 0.01 -19.79
CA LEU A 377 -6.30 -0.23 -18.44
C LEU A 377 -5.60 -1.59 -18.34
N VAL A 378 -6.16 -2.65 -18.92
CA VAL A 378 -5.51 -3.97 -19.04
C VAL A 378 -4.18 -3.85 -19.78
N GLY A 379 -4.16 -3.10 -20.90
CA GLY A 379 -2.96 -2.89 -21.70
C GLY A 379 -1.87 -2.07 -21.00
N VAL A 380 -2.23 -1.08 -20.18
CA VAL A 380 -1.26 -0.30 -19.39
C VAL A 380 -0.79 -1.08 -18.16
N ARG A 381 -1.68 -1.76 -17.42
CA ARG A 381 -1.33 -2.63 -16.28
C ARG A 381 -0.32 -3.68 -16.72
N SER A 382 -0.57 -4.38 -17.82
CA SER A 382 0.33 -5.42 -18.36
C SER A 382 1.72 -4.88 -18.69
N ARG A 383 1.81 -3.65 -19.22
CA ARG A 383 3.10 -2.99 -19.52
C ARG A 383 3.88 -2.66 -18.24
N LEU A 384 3.22 -2.11 -17.22
CA LEU A 384 3.83 -1.80 -15.93
C LEU A 384 4.29 -3.07 -15.20
N THR A 385 3.42 -4.08 -15.11
CA THR A 385 3.74 -5.35 -14.47
C THR A 385 4.92 -6.04 -15.14
N ARG A 386 4.98 -6.01 -16.48
CA ARG A 386 6.10 -6.60 -17.23
C ARG A 386 7.40 -5.85 -16.99
N TYR A 387 7.38 -4.51 -16.99
CA TYR A 387 8.58 -3.72 -16.70
C TYR A 387 9.11 -3.99 -15.29
N LEU A 388 8.24 -3.90 -14.28
CA LEU A 388 8.63 -4.13 -12.87
C LEU A 388 9.02 -5.59 -12.64
N GLY A 389 8.39 -6.53 -13.33
CA GLY A 389 8.74 -7.95 -13.32
C GLY A 389 10.14 -8.21 -13.88
N ASP A 390 10.53 -7.56 -14.98
CA ASP A 390 11.90 -7.68 -15.52
C ASP A 390 12.93 -7.01 -14.58
N LEU A 391 12.58 -5.90 -13.93
CA LEU A 391 13.48 -5.16 -13.05
C LEU A 391 13.73 -5.85 -11.70
N HIS A 392 12.66 -6.33 -11.07
CA HIS A 392 12.69 -6.95 -9.73
C HIS A 392 12.68 -8.48 -9.76
N GLY A 393 12.37 -9.08 -10.90
CA GLY A 393 12.43 -10.53 -11.08
C GLY A 393 13.85 -11.03 -10.93
N VAL A 394 14.00 -12.12 -10.18
CA VAL A 394 15.28 -12.80 -10.01
C VAL A 394 15.65 -13.44 -11.34
N ASN A 395 16.86 -13.15 -11.82
CA ASN A 395 17.36 -13.77 -13.03
C ASN A 395 17.77 -15.23 -12.74
N ASP A 396 17.28 -16.19 -13.52
CA ASP A 396 17.54 -17.64 -13.31
C ASP A 396 19.03 -18.02 -13.37
N LYS A 397 19.84 -17.27 -14.11
CA LYS A 397 21.27 -17.54 -14.31
C LYS A 397 22.13 -17.01 -13.16
N TRP A 398 21.82 -15.82 -12.67
CA TRP A 398 22.63 -15.13 -11.64
C TRP A 398 22.02 -15.17 -10.24
N ASN A 399 20.75 -15.58 -10.10
CA ASN A 399 19.98 -15.57 -8.87
C ASN A 399 19.93 -14.19 -8.17
N VAL A 400 19.98 -13.12 -8.97
CA VAL A 400 19.81 -11.72 -8.54
C VAL A 400 18.97 -10.97 -9.57
N SER A 401 18.27 -9.94 -9.12
CA SER A 401 17.46 -9.06 -9.97
C SER A 401 18.27 -7.88 -10.52
N ALA A 402 17.78 -7.24 -11.59
CA ALA A 402 18.37 -6.02 -12.13
C ALA A 402 18.41 -4.89 -11.08
N TYR A 403 17.35 -4.76 -10.26
CA TYR A 403 17.29 -3.82 -9.14
C TYR A 403 18.38 -4.07 -8.10
N GLU A 404 18.63 -5.33 -7.73
CA GLU A 404 19.69 -5.69 -6.78
C GLU A 404 21.08 -5.37 -7.32
N THR A 405 21.35 -5.63 -8.61
CA THR A 405 22.58 -5.19 -9.27
C THR A 405 22.77 -3.67 -9.16
N ILE A 406 21.73 -2.89 -9.43
CA ILE A 406 21.77 -1.42 -9.33
C ILE A 406 22.10 -0.96 -7.90
N GLN A 407 21.43 -1.53 -6.89
CA GLN A 407 21.67 -1.19 -5.48
C GLN A 407 23.10 -1.52 -5.04
N ASN A 408 23.64 -2.67 -5.49
CA ASN A 408 25.01 -3.05 -5.17
C ASN A 408 26.05 -2.18 -5.90
N LEU A 409 25.81 -1.83 -7.17
CA LEU A 409 26.67 -0.89 -7.90
C LEU A 409 26.67 0.51 -7.26
N ALA A 410 25.51 0.99 -6.81
CA ALA A 410 25.41 2.24 -6.07
C ALA A 410 26.19 2.17 -4.75
N ARG A 411 26.06 1.09 -3.97
CA ARG A 411 26.88 0.84 -2.77
C ARG A 411 28.38 0.92 -3.05
N ILE A 412 28.82 0.32 -4.15
CA ILE A 412 30.23 0.30 -4.55
C ILE A 412 30.74 1.71 -4.89
N SER A 413 29.93 2.54 -5.56
CA SER A 413 30.33 3.91 -5.93
C SER A 413 30.59 4.85 -4.74
N VAL A 414 29.96 4.57 -3.59
CA VAL A 414 30.08 5.37 -2.35
C VAL A 414 31.19 4.84 -1.43
N LEU A 415 31.83 3.72 -1.78
CA LEU A 415 32.94 3.19 -0.99
C LEU A 415 34.09 4.21 -0.91
N PRO A 416 34.74 4.40 0.26
CA PRO A 416 35.87 5.31 0.43
C PRO A 416 37.06 5.01 -0.50
N THR A 417 37.15 3.78 -1.00
CA THR A 417 38.21 3.30 -1.89
C THR A 417 38.06 3.75 -3.33
N HIS A 418 36.88 4.27 -3.73
CA HIS A 418 36.50 4.68 -5.08
C HIS A 418 36.93 3.68 -6.18
N PRO A 419 36.33 2.48 -6.22
CA PRO A 419 36.64 1.49 -7.25
C PRO A 419 36.38 2.04 -8.66
N ALA A 420 37.30 1.77 -9.59
CA ALA A 420 37.31 2.41 -10.91
C ALA A 420 37.61 1.46 -12.08
N THR A 421 37.58 0.14 -11.87
CA THR A 421 37.80 -0.82 -12.95
C THR A 421 36.73 -0.72 -14.04
N HIS A 422 37.17 -0.80 -15.29
CA HIS A 422 36.31 -0.89 -16.47
C HIS A 422 36.25 -2.32 -17.03
N ILE A 423 36.93 -3.28 -16.39
CA ILE A 423 36.97 -4.66 -16.88
C ILE A 423 35.60 -5.31 -16.74
N ARG A 424 35.20 -6.04 -17.79
CA ARG A 424 34.03 -6.91 -17.80
C ARG A 424 34.51 -8.34 -17.87
N LEU A 425 34.11 -9.12 -16.88
CA LEU A 425 34.46 -10.53 -16.84
C LEU A 425 33.73 -11.26 -17.96
N THR A 426 34.35 -12.31 -18.49
CA THR A 426 33.59 -13.25 -19.31
C THR A 426 32.52 -13.92 -18.47
N GLU A 427 31.43 -14.36 -19.10
CA GLU A 427 30.36 -15.09 -18.41
C GLU A 427 30.88 -16.27 -17.58
N GLN A 428 31.80 -17.05 -18.16
CA GLN A 428 32.39 -18.22 -17.50
C GLN A 428 33.18 -17.81 -16.25
N SER A 429 33.99 -16.75 -16.34
CA SER A 429 34.77 -16.22 -15.22
C SER A 429 33.87 -15.69 -14.10
N ALA A 430 32.83 -14.94 -14.45
CA ALA A 430 31.88 -14.38 -13.48
C ALA A 430 31.10 -15.47 -12.72
N ILE A 431 30.67 -16.54 -13.40
CA ILE A 431 30.02 -17.70 -12.76
C ILE A 431 31.01 -18.45 -11.86
N ALA A 432 32.24 -18.66 -12.33
CA ALA A 432 33.26 -19.41 -11.59
C ALA A 432 33.65 -18.75 -10.26
N ILE A 433 33.64 -17.41 -10.20
CA ILE A 433 33.93 -16.68 -8.95
C ILE A 433 32.69 -16.42 -8.08
N ALA A 434 31.48 -16.47 -8.66
CA ALA A 434 30.24 -16.12 -7.94
C ALA A 434 29.99 -16.99 -6.69
N GLY A 435 30.31 -18.30 -6.77
CA GLY A 435 30.08 -19.25 -5.68
C GLY A 435 31.05 -19.11 -4.49
N ASP A 436 32.21 -18.47 -4.67
CA ASP A 436 33.25 -18.33 -3.65
C ASP A 436 33.99 -16.99 -3.76
N MET A 437 33.23 -15.91 -3.88
CA MET A 437 33.77 -14.56 -4.14
C MET A 437 34.75 -14.11 -3.04
N GLU A 438 34.48 -14.44 -1.78
CA GLU A 438 35.36 -14.09 -0.67
C GLU A 438 36.73 -14.78 -0.77
N ALA A 439 36.79 -16.05 -1.20
CA ALA A 439 38.07 -16.71 -1.41
C ALA A 439 38.87 -16.06 -2.55
N TRP A 440 38.21 -15.69 -3.65
CA TRP A 440 38.88 -15.02 -4.77
C TRP A 440 39.36 -13.62 -4.42
N VAL A 441 38.57 -12.84 -3.66
CA VAL A 441 39.00 -11.55 -3.12
C VAL A 441 40.21 -11.75 -2.19
N GLY A 442 40.17 -12.72 -1.29
CA GLY A 442 41.30 -13.02 -0.39
C GLY A 442 42.58 -13.43 -1.14
N LYS A 443 42.46 -14.19 -2.24
CA LYS A 443 43.60 -14.52 -3.11
C LYS A 443 44.19 -13.30 -3.80
N LEU A 444 43.35 -12.39 -4.29
CA LEU A 444 43.80 -11.14 -4.93
C LEU A 444 44.42 -10.18 -3.90
N GLU A 445 43.84 -10.07 -2.70
CA GLU A 445 44.44 -9.32 -1.59
C GLU A 445 45.83 -9.86 -1.25
N ARG A 446 45.96 -11.19 -1.14
CA ARG A 446 47.25 -11.86 -0.91
C ARG A 446 48.26 -11.59 -2.03
N ALA A 447 47.83 -11.63 -3.30
CA ALA A 447 48.70 -11.27 -4.42
C ALA A 447 49.19 -9.80 -4.31
N GLY A 448 48.30 -8.89 -3.90
CA GLY A 448 48.65 -7.50 -3.64
C GLY A 448 49.65 -7.32 -2.49
N GLU A 449 49.50 -8.05 -1.39
CA GLU A 449 50.46 -8.08 -0.27
C GLU A 449 51.85 -8.54 -0.70
N LEU A 450 51.90 -9.49 -1.63
CA LEU A 450 53.14 -10.01 -2.21
C LEU A 450 53.76 -9.06 -3.26
N GLY A 451 53.04 -7.99 -3.63
CA GLY A 451 53.50 -6.94 -4.53
C GLY A 451 53.13 -7.14 -6.00
N GLU A 452 52.13 -7.97 -6.30
CA GLU A 452 51.71 -8.26 -7.69
C GLU A 452 51.27 -7.00 -8.46
N PHE A 453 50.63 -6.04 -7.78
CA PHE A 453 50.13 -4.81 -8.40
C PHE A 453 51.07 -3.61 -8.26
N SER A 454 52.19 -3.75 -7.54
CA SER A 454 53.09 -2.63 -7.23
C SER A 454 54.51 -2.80 -7.76
N ILE A 455 55.00 -4.04 -7.88
CA ILE A 455 56.35 -4.36 -8.34
C ILE A 455 56.41 -4.29 -9.87
N GLY A 456 57.22 -3.38 -10.42
CA GLY A 456 57.48 -3.24 -11.84
C GLY A 456 58.80 -3.88 -12.30
N PRO A 457 59.14 -3.75 -13.60
CA PRO A 457 60.37 -4.30 -14.20
C PRO A 457 61.66 -3.67 -13.66
N ASP A 458 61.58 -2.45 -13.10
CA ASP A 458 62.73 -1.74 -12.53
C ASP A 458 62.97 -2.09 -11.04
N ASP A 459 62.00 -2.72 -10.37
CA ASP A 459 62.04 -3.02 -8.93
C ASP A 459 62.73 -4.35 -8.62
N THR A 460 62.69 -5.32 -9.54
CA THR A 460 63.29 -6.63 -9.37
C THR A 460 63.89 -7.17 -10.67
N ALA A 461 65.08 -7.74 -10.57
CA ALA A 461 65.74 -8.41 -11.70
C ALA A 461 65.00 -9.70 -12.11
N TRP A 462 64.19 -10.27 -11.21
CA TRP A 462 63.39 -11.48 -11.40
C TRP A 462 61.98 -11.19 -11.94
N TYR A 463 61.69 -9.96 -12.38
CA TYR A 463 60.35 -9.55 -12.81
C TYR A 463 59.79 -10.45 -13.92
N LYS A 464 58.63 -11.06 -13.68
CA LYS A 464 57.96 -12.08 -14.53
C LYS A 464 58.77 -13.36 -14.78
N ALA A 465 59.73 -13.72 -13.93
CA ALA A 465 60.38 -15.03 -14.03
C ALA A 465 59.40 -16.16 -13.64
N SER A 466 59.41 -17.25 -14.40
CA SER A 466 58.49 -18.38 -14.21
C SER A 466 59.01 -19.34 -13.12
N LEU A 467 58.63 -19.10 -11.86
CA LEU A 467 58.99 -19.92 -10.70
C LEU A 467 57.75 -20.18 -9.86
N ASN A 468 57.31 -21.43 -9.70
CA ASN A 468 56.03 -21.76 -9.05
C ASN A 468 56.20 -22.41 -7.67
N THR A 469 57.44 -22.79 -7.33
CA THR A 469 57.78 -23.43 -6.04
C THR A 469 59.03 -22.82 -5.41
N GLU A 470 59.12 -22.92 -4.08
CA GLU A 470 60.31 -22.49 -3.34
C GLU A 470 61.56 -23.27 -3.77
N GLU A 471 61.40 -24.57 -4.07
CA GLU A 471 62.49 -25.43 -4.55
C GLU A 471 63.03 -24.96 -5.92
N GLU A 472 62.14 -24.57 -6.83
CA GLU A 472 62.52 -23.98 -8.12
C GLU A 472 63.26 -22.66 -7.93
N ALA A 473 62.80 -21.79 -7.03
CA ALA A 473 63.45 -20.51 -6.76
C ALA A 473 64.85 -20.69 -6.15
N VAL A 474 65.01 -21.60 -5.18
CA VAL A 474 66.32 -21.96 -4.60
C VAL A 474 67.23 -22.54 -5.68
N THR A 475 66.71 -23.43 -6.52
CA THR A 475 67.47 -24.04 -7.61
C THR A 475 67.89 -22.99 -8.64
N ALA A 476 67.01 -22.08 -9.05
CA ALA A 476 67.33 -21.00 -9.98
C ALA A 476 68.39 -20.06 -9.42
N TYR A 477 68.29 -19.68 -8.13
CA TYR A 477 69.30 -18.88 -7.45
C TYR A 477 70.66 -19.57 -7.39
N GLN A 478 70.69 -20.86 -7.05
CA GLN A 478 71.93 -21.66 -7.05
C GLN A 478 72.56 -21.73 -8.44
N ARG A 479 71.75 -21.89 -9.50
CA ARG A 479 72.25 -21.88 -10.88
C ARG A 479 72.85 -20.53 -11.26
N VAL A 480 72.25 -19.42 -10.85
CA VAL A 480 72.82 -18.07 -11.04
C VAL A 480 74.17 -17.94 -10.31
N ASP A 481 74.26 -18.38 -9.07
CA ASP A 481 75.49 -18.32 -8.26
C ASP A 481 76.60 -19.19 -8.85
N ASP A 482 76.29 -20.42 -9.24
CA ASP A 482 77.20 -21.36 -9.89
C ASP A 482 77.71 -20.81 -11.24
N LEU A 483 76.82 -20.25 -12.06
CA LEU A 483 77.21 -19.61 -13.32
C LEU A 483 78.15 -18.43 -13.08
N LEU A 484 77.81 -17.52 -12.15
CA LEU A 484 78.58 -16.28 -11.93
C LEU A 484 79.91 -16.52 -11.21
N ARG A 485 79.93 -17.34 -10.15
CA ARG A 485 81.10 -17.49 -9.27
C ARG A 485 82.02 -18.63 -9.65
N ARG A 486 81.51 -19.67 -10.33
CA ARG A 486 82.28 -20.88 -10.65
C ARG A 486 82.51 -21.05 -12.14
N PHE A 487 81.45 -21.14 -12.93
CA PHE A 487 81.57 -21.57 -14.33
C PHE A 487 82.01 -20.45 -15.28
N LEU A 488 81.54 -19.22 -15.12
CA LEU A 488 81.93 -18.08 -15.98
C LEU A 488 83.41 -17.66 -15.77
N PRO A 489 83.95 -17.56 -14.53
CA PRO A 489 85.38 -17.34 -14.33
C PRO A 489 86.24 -18.48 -14.85
N ALA A 490 85.86 -19.73 -14.62
CA ALA A 490 86.55 -20.89 -15.15
C ALA A 490 86.54 -20.91 -16.69
N THR A 491 85.40 -20.57 -17.31
CA THR A 491 85.28 -20.47 -18.77
C THR A 491 86.18 -19.36 -19.32
N ARG A 492 86.22 -18.17 -18.70
CA ARG A 492 87.13 -17.09 -19.12
C ARG A 492 88.60 -17.51 -19.07
N GLU A 493 88.99 -18.18 -17.99
CA GLU A 493 90.35 -18.70 -17.86
C GLU A 493 90.66 -19.79 -18.91
N GLN A 494 89.74 -20.72 -19.12
CA GLN A 494 89.86 -21.78 -20.13
C GLN A 494 89.89 -21.23 -21.55
N VAL A 495 89.06 -20.23 -21.86
CA VAL A 495 89.06 -19.49 -23.13
C VAL A 495 90.40 -18.81 -23.33
N ALA A 496 90.89 -18.03 -22.36
CA ALA A 496 92.17 -17.32 -22.47
C ALA A 496 93.34 -18.30 -22.72
N ARG A 497 93.37 -19.42 -21.99
CA ARG A 497 94.36 -20.49 -22.18
C ARG A 497 94.25 -21.15 -23.54
N THR A 498 93.03 -21.42 -24.01
CA THR A 498 92.78 -22.08 -25.30
C THR A 498 93.09 -21.16 -26.46
N VAL A 499 92.73 -19.88 -26.39
CA VAL A 499 93.11 -18.83 -27.36
C VAL A 499 94.64 -18.73 -27.45
N GLN A 500 95.33 -18.69 -26.30
CA GLN A 500 96.80 -18.62 -26.27
C GLN A 500 97.46 -19.89 -26.84
N THR A 501 96.90 -21.07 -26.59
CA THR A 501 97.48 -22.36 -26.99
C THR A 501 97.14 -22.75 -28.44
N CYS A 502 95.91 -22.48 -28.87
CA CYS A 502 95.33 -22.95 -30.13
C CYS A 502 95.24 -21.85 -31.20
N GLY A 503 95.38 -20.57 -30.83
CA GLY A 503 95.28 -19.43 -31.75
C GLY A 503 93.85 -19.07 -32.17
N PHE A 504 92.83 -19.55 -31.44
CA PHE A 504 91.42 -19.25 -31.72
C PHE A 504 91.08 -17.78 -31.45
N PRO A 505 90.11 -17.17 -32.14
CA PRO A 505 89.60 -15.85 -31.77
C PRO A 505 88.89 -15.94 -30.42
N VAL A 506 88.96 -14.87 -29.62
CA VAL A 506 88.25 -14.80 -28.35
C VAL A 506 86.73 -14.87 -28.63
N PRO A 507 86.01 -15.90 -28.16
CA PRO A 507 84.56 -16.00 -28.34
C PRO A 507 83.86 -14.89 -27.55
N SER A 508 82.87 -14.25 -28.17
CA SER A 508 82.03 -13.23 -27.53
C SER A 508 80.85 -13.84 -26.78
N THR A 509 80.40 -15.03 -27.20
CA THR A 509 79.24 -15.73 -26.63
C THR A 509 79.57 -17.18 -26.28
N ILE A 510 78.74 -17.81 -25.41
CA ILE A 510 78.93 -19.23 -25.08
C ILE A 510 78.65 -20.14 -26.29
N ARG A 511 77.77 -19.75 -27.22
CA ARG A 511 77.50 -20.51 -28.44
C ARG A 511 78.70 -20.54 -29.40
N GLU A 512 79.44 -19.43 -29.48
CA GLU A 512 80.70 -19.37 -30.21
C GLU A 512 81.77 -20.25 -29.54
N TRP A 513 81.83 -20.21 -28.21
CA TRP A 513 82.74 -21.05 -27.44
C TRP A 513 82.42 -22.55 -27.58
N GLU A 514 81.14 -22.93 -27.57
CA GLU A 514 80.66 -24.29 -27.81
C GLU A 514 81.10 -24.80 -29.18
N ARG A 515 80.99 -23.96 -30.22
CA ARG A 515 81.44 -24.29 -31.57
C ARG A 515 82.96 -24.53 -31.62
N GLN A 516 83.73 -23.69 -30.94
CA GLN A 516 85.18 -23.84 -30.83
C GLN A 516 85.58 -25.13 -30.10
N VAL A 517 84.96 -25.43 -28.96
CA VAL A 517 85.22 -26.66 -28.18
C VAL A 517 84.78 -27.91 -28.94
N THR A 518 83.69 -27.83 -29.72
CA THR A 518 83.23 -28.93 -30.59
C THR A 518 84.28 -29.27 -31.65
N VAL A 519 84.90 -28.25 -32.26
CA VAL A 519 86.02 -28.46 -33.20
C VAL A 519 87.20 -29.14 -32.50
N LEU A 520 87.57 -28.70 -31.30
CA LEU A 520 88.63 -29.35 -30.49
C LEU A 520 88.30 -30.80 -30.12
N LYS A 521 87.05 -31.10 -29.76
CA LYS A 521 86.56 -32.46 -29.46
C LYS A 521 86.64 -33.37 -30.68
N ASN A 522 86.26 -32.87 -31.85
CA ASN A 522 86.34 -33.64 -33.09
C ASN A 522 87.78 -33.82 -33.57
N LEU A 523 88.64 -32.82 -33.37
CA LEU A 523 90.08 -32.92 -33.63
C LEU A 523 90.78 -33.93 -32.73
N ARG A 524 90.38 -34.04 -31.45
CA ARG A 524 90.86 -35.10 -30.57
C ARG A 524 90.58 -36.48 -31.14
N ARG A 525 89.36 -36.72 -31.64
CA ARG A 525 89.01 -38.01 -32.27
C ARG A 525 89.91 -38.34 -33.47
N VAL A 526 90.34 -37.33 -34.23
CA VAL A 526 91.29 -37.51 -35.34
C VAL A 526 92.71 -37.80 -34.82
N LEU A 527 93.16 -37.04 -33.82
CA LEU A 527 94.50 -37.19 -33.21
C LEU A 527 94.65 -38.43 -32.33
N ASP A 528 93.56 -39.08 -31.93
CA ASP A 528 93.58 -40.39 -31.27
C ASP A 528 93.95 -41.51 -32.26
N VAL A 529 93.63 -41.32 -33.55
CA VAL A 529 93.86 -42.30 -34.62
C VAL A 529 95.13 -41.99 -35.42
N PHE A 530 95.35 -40.72 -35.77
CA PHE A 530 96.49 -40.25 -36.56
C PHE A 530 97.45 -39.43 -35.71
N GLN A 531 98.74 -39.48 -36.04
CA GLN A 531 99.76 -38.60 -35.46
C GLN A 531 99.56 -37.16 -35.99
N PRO A 532 99.87 -36.12 -35.21
CA PRO A 532 99.67 -34.71 -35.61
C PRO A 532 100.27 -34.33 -36.98
N GLU A 533 101.33 -35.00 -37.39
CA GLU A 533 102.06 -34.83 -38.64
C GLU A 533 101.17 -35.10 -39.88
N ILE A 534 100.01 -35.76 -39.72
CA ILE A 534 99.04 -35.98 -40.81
C ILE A 534 98.54 -34.68 -41.43
N PHE A 535 98.50 -33.58 -40.65
CA PHE A 535 98.00 -32.30 -41.10
C PHE A 535 99.01 -31.48 -41.93
N GLU A 536 100.29 -31.87 -41.94
CA GLU A 536 101.32 -31.27 -42.81
C GLU A 536 101.32 -31.84 -44.23
N ARG A 537 100.67 -32.99 -44.41
CA ARG A 537 100.76 -33.75 -45.63
C ARG A 537 99.68 -33.35 -46.59
N ASP A 538 99.90 -33.66 -47.87
CA ASP A 538 98.90 -33.48 -48.90
C ASP A 538 97.79 -34.53 -48.73
N ILE A 539 96.85 -34.22 -47.83
CA ILE A 539 95.72 -35.07 -47.48
C ILE A 539 94.88 -35.33 -48.74
N ASP A 540 94.74 -34.37 -49.64
CA ASP A 540 93.96 -34.52 -50.88
C ASP A 540 94.59 -35.59 -51.79
N SER A 541 95.93 -35.56 -51.94
CA SER A 541 96.66 -36.62 -52.63
C SER A 541 96.58 -37.97 -51.92
N MET A 542 96.53 -38.02 -50.58
CA MET A 542 96.35 -39.26 -49.82
C MET A 542 94.92 -39.83 -49.95
N ILE A 543 93.91 -38.99 -49.98
CA ILE A 543 92.51 -39.36 -50.23
C ILE A 543 92.39 -39.92 -51.65
N GLU A 544 92.97 -39.25 -52.64
CA GLU A 544 93.01 -39.71 -54.04
C GLU A 544 93.74 -41.06 -54.17
N ALA A 545 94.89 -41.20 -53.49
CA ALA A 545 95.65 -42.44 -53.48
C ALA A 545 94.88 -43.61 -52.84
N THR A 546 94.09 -43.36 -51.80
CA THR A 546 93.34 -44.39 -51.08
C THR A 546 92.01 -44.79 -51.73
N LYS A 547 91.58 -44.13 -52.81
CA LYS A 547 90.33 -44.45 -53.53
C LYS A 547 90.20 -45.93 -53.94
N PRO A 548 89.02 -46.54 -53.81
CA PRO A 548 88.74 -47.91 -54.25
C PRO A 548 89.06 -48.15 -55.74
N LYS A 549 89.46 -49.38 -56.09
CA LYS A 549 89.89 -49.74 -57.47
C LYS A 549 88.80 -49.52 -58.52
N ALA A 550 87.54 -49.66 -58.16
CA ALA A 550 86.40 -49.44 -59.06
C ALA A 550 86.26 -47.95 -59.44
N GLN A 551 86.30 -47.04 -58.46
CA GLN A 551 86.17 -45.59 -58.68
C GLN A 551 87.35 -45.01 -59.47
N ARG A 552 88.58 -45.45 -59.21
CA ARG A 552 89.77 -44.95 -59.93
C ARG A 552 89.75 -45.24 -61.44
N LYS A 553 89.09 -46.34 -61.86
CA LYS A 553 89.01 -46.73 -63.27
C LYS A 553 87.99 -45.89 -64.05
N ALA A 554 86.99 -45.36 -63.35
CA ALA A 554 85.94 -44.52 -63.93
C ALA A 554 86.40 -43.06 -64.12
N GLU A 555 87.21 -42.54 -63.20
CA GLU A 555 87.60 -41.11 -63.18
C GLU A 555 88.91 -40.80 -63.91
N GLY A 556 89.56 -41.79 -64.55
CA GLY A 556 90.79 -41.55 -65.30
C GLY A 556 91.92 -40.95 -64.47
N SER A 557 92.16 -41.49 -63.26
CA SER A 557 93.10 -40.93 -62.28
C SER A 557 94.53 -40.81 -62.85
N ALA A 558 95.14 -39.61 -62.73
CA ALA A 558 96.45 -39.25 -63.26
C ALA A 558 97.64 -39.69 -62.40
N MET A 559 97.39 -40.24 -61.19
CA MET A 559 98.44 -40.53 -60.22
C MET A 559 99.12 -41.88 -60.51
N GLY A 560 100.45 -41.87 -60.64
CA GLY A 560 101.23 -43.06 -60.99
C GLY A 560 101.20 -44.14 -59.89
N PHE A 561 101.33 -45.42 -60.26
CA PHE A 561 101.30 -46.55 -59.31
C PHE A 561 102.28 -46.39 -58.13
N TRP A 562 103.47 -45.84 -58.40
CA TRP A 562 104.51 -45.61 -57.39
C TRP A 562 104.19 -44.41 -56.47
N GLU A 563 103.63 -43.32 -56.99
CA GLU A 563 103.13 -42.19 -56.19
C GLU A 563 101.98 -42.62 -55.27
N ARG A 564 101.03 -43.40 -55.79
CA ARG A 564 99.91 -43.94 -55.01
C ARG A 564 100.38 -44.83 -53.86
N ARG A 565 101.32 -45.75 -54.13
CA ARG A 565 101.86 -46.64 -53.09
C ARG A 565 102.67 -45.87 -52.05
N ARG A 566 103.35 -44.78 -52.46
CA ARG A 566 104.04 -43.84 -51.57
C ARG A 566 103.04 -43.15 -50.63
N HIS A 567 102.01 -42.50 -51.15
CA HIS A 567 101.02 -41.78 -50.33
C HIS A 567 100.16 -42.68 -49.43
N ILE A 568 99.82 -43.91 -49.86
CA ILE A 568 99.15 -44.89 -48.97
C ILE A 568 100.07 -45.34 -47.83
N LYS A 569 101.37 -45.58 -48.13
CA LYS A 569 102.35 -45.97 -47.11
C LYS A 569 102.62 -44.82 -46.14
N GLU A 570 102.62 -43.59 -46.65
CA GLU A 570 102.75 -42.36 -45.86
C GLU A 570 101.53 -42.17 -44.94
N ALA A 571 100.31 -42.29 -45.46
CA ALA A 571 99.08 -42.22 -44.64
C ALA A 571 99.01 -43.31 -43.55
N LYS A 572 99.42 -44.55 -43.84
CA LYS A 572 99.49 -45.64 -42.84
C LYS A 572 100.62 -45.45 -41.84
N GLY A 573 101.74 -44.84 -42.24
CA GLY A 573 102.86 -44.53 -41.36
C GLY A 573 102.53 -43.46 -40.33
N LEU A 574 101.50 -42.66 -40.61
CA LEU A 574 101.00 -41.59 -39.75
C LEU A 574 99.86 -42.05 -38.83
N LEU A 575 99.53 -43.34 -38.81
CA LEU A 575 98.64 -43.90 -37.79
C LEU A 575 99.40 -44.01 -36.46
N ARG A 576 98.70 -43.77 -35.35
CA ARG A 576 99.27 -44.02 -34.02
C ARG A 576 99.44 -45.52 -33.78
N VAL A 577 100.46 -45.87 -32.98
CA VAL A 577 100.78 -47.26 -32.65
C VAL A 577 99.59 -47.88 -31.89
N GLY A 578 98.96 -48.89 -32.51
CA GLY A 578 97.78 -49.57 -31.96
C GLY A 578 96.42 -49.13 -32.54
N ALA A 579 96.37 -48.07 -33.34
CA ALA A 579 95.13 -47.63 -34.00
C ALA A 579 94.78 -48.55 -35.19
N GLN A 580 93.57 -49.14 -35.18
CA GLN A 580 93.03 -49.88 -36.32
C GLN A 580 92.00 -49.01 -37.06
N VAL A 581 92.23 -48.79 -38.34
CA VAL A 581 91.32 -48.05 -39.23
C VAL A 581 90.80 -49.01 -40.27
N GLU A 582 89.50 -49.34 -40.20
CA GLU A 582 88.83 -50.25 -41.14
C GLU A 582 88.83 -49.70 -42.56
N ASP A 583 88.48 -48.42 -42.72
CA ASP A 583 88.53 -47.71 -43.99
C ASP A 583 89.41 -46.46 -43.89
N LEU A 584 90.65 -46.60 -44.38
CA LEU A 584 91.62 -45.52 -44.39
C LEU A 584 91.17 -44.33 -45.25
N HIS A 585 90.38 -44.57 -46.30
CA HIS A 585 89.90 -43.50 -47.19
C HIS A 585 88.88 -42.61 -46.49
N GLU A 586 87.90 -43.20 -45.81
CA GLU A 586 86.91 -42.44 -45.04
C GLU A 586 87.53 -41.74 -43.82
N ALA A 587 88.50 -42.36 -43.16
CA ALA A 587 89.22 -41.73 -42.05
C ALA A 587 90.01 -40.48 -42.51
N LEU A 588 90.67 -40.53 -43.67
CA LEU A 588 91.35 -39.37 -44.25
C LEU A 588 90.38 -38.26 -44.69
N LYS A 589 89.19 -38.61 -45.20
CA LYS A 589 88.12 -37.64 -45.47
C LYS A 589 87.62 -36.94 -44.21
N VAL A 590 87.61 -37.64 -43.06
CA VAL A 590 87.30 -37.01 -41.77
C VAL A 590 88.44 -36.06 -41.38
N VAL A 591 89.71 -36.45 -41.54
CA VAL A 591 90.86 -35.56 -41.30
C VAL A 591 90.79 -34.29 -42.15
N ALA A 592 90.46 -34.40 -43.44
CA ALA A 592 90.28 -33.25 -44.33
C ALA A 592 89.16 -32.31 -43.87
N ARG A 593 87.97 -32.86 -43.55
CA ARG A 593 86.84 -32.07 -43.03
C ARG A 593 87.16 -31.37 -41.71
N GLN A 594 87.85 -32.05 -40.79
CA GLN A 594 88.25 -31.46 -39.51
C GLN A 594 89.36 -30.41 -39.66
N SER A 595 90.27 -30.60 -40.62
CA SER A 595 91.29 -29.60 -40.97
C SER A 595 90.65 -28.33 -41.53
N GLU A 596 89.64 -28.46 -42.40
CA GLU A 596 88.88 -27.33 -42.94
C GLU A 596 88.14 -26.57 -41.82
N GLN A 597 87.49 -27.28 -40.90
CA GLN A 597 86.81 -26.67 -39.74
C GLN A 597 87.79 -25.96 -38.78
N TRP A 598 89.00 -26.50 -38.58
CA TRP A 598 90.05 -25.81 -37.82
C TRP A 598 90.50 -24.50 -38.48
N ARG A 599 90.74 -24.54 -39.80
CA ARG A 599 91.17 -23.38 -40.59
C ARG A 599 90.14 -22.25 -40.60
N GLN A 600 88.86 -22.54 -40.37
CA GLN A 600 87.83 -21.50 -40.20
C GLN A 600 88.09 -20.62 -38.97
N PHE A 601 88.66 -21.18 -37.89
CA PHE A 601 88.96 -20.43 -36.67
C PHE A 601 90.39 -19.89 -36.66
N VAL A 602 91.33 -20.54 -37.37
CA VAL A 602 92.73 -20.10 -37.43
C VAL A 602 93.22 -20.09 -38.88
N PRO A 603 92.86 -19.07 -39.69
CA PRO A 603 93.14 -19.05 -41.13
C PRO A 603 94.63 -18.98 -41.49
N HIS A 604 95.47 -18.51 -40.56
CA HIS A 604 96.89 -18.26 -40.75
C HIS A 604 97.78 -18.99 -39.73
N GLY A 605 97.25 -19.96 -38.99
CA GLY A 605 97.96 -20.68 -37.92
C GLY A 605 98.46 -22.07 -38.30
N GLY A 606 99.32 -22.63 -37.43
CA GLY A 606 99.92 -23.96 -37.59
C GLY A 606 98.96 -25.13 -37.38
N TRP A 607 99.51 -26.35 -37.35
CA TRP A 607 98.74 -27.59 -37.20
C TRP A 607 97.88 -27.60 -35.91
N PRO A 608 96.80 -28.40 -35.87
CA PRO A 608 95.92 -28.43 -34.72
C PRO A 608 96.62 -28.85 -33.43
N VAL A 609 96.56 -28.01 -32.40
CA VAL A 609 97.07 -28.30 -31.05
C VAL A 609 95.89 -28.41 -30.11
N LEU A 610 95.85 -29.47 -29.31
CA LEU A 610 94.82 -29.63 -28.28
C LEU A 610 95.26 -28.92 -27.00
N PRO A 611 94.37 -28.16 -26.34
CA PRO A 611 94.67 -27.55 -25.06
C PRO A 611 94.84 -28.63 -23.98
N THR A 612 95.67 -28.34 -22.97
CA THR A 612 95.82 -29.22 -21.81
C THR A 612 94.49 -29.29 -21.05
N LYS A 613 94.11 -30.49 -20.58
CA LYS A 613 92.86 -30.74 -19.85
C LYS A 613 91.59 -30.39 -20.65
N LEU A 614 91.53 -30.78 -21.92
CA LEU A 614 90.32 -30.62 -22.75
C LEU A 614 89.08 -31.27 -22.12
N ASP A 615 89.22 -32.37 -21.38
CA ASP A 615 88.10 -33.00 -20.65
C ASP A 615 87.52 -32.08 -19.57
N ASP A 616 88.36 -31.30 -18.86
CA ASP A 616 87.91 -30.30 -17.88
C ASP A 616 87.17 -29.14 -18.58
N ILE A 617 87.62 -28.73 -19.78
CA ILE A 617 86.96 -27.69 -20.59
C ILE A 617 85.58 -28.15 -21.08
N ILE A 618 85.48 -29.39 -21.58
CA ILE A 618 84.21 -29.97 -22.02
C ILE A 618 83.25 -30.08 -20.84
N THR A 619 83.72 -30.56 -19.69
CA THR A 619 82.89 -30.71 -18.48
C THR A 619 82.38 -29.36 -17.98
N THR A 620 83.23 -28.32 -17.96
CA THR A 620 82.83 -26.96 -17.58
C THR A 620 81.83 -26.38 -18.59
N LEU A 621 82.04 -26.59 -19.89
CA LEU A 621 81.14 -26.12 -20.95
C LEU A 621 79.76 -26.81 -20.87
N ASP A 622 79.73 -28.14 -20.73
CA ASP A 622 78.48 -28.90 -20.63
C ASP A 622 77.66 -28.46 -19.40
N ALA A 623 78.33 -28.24 -18.26
CA ALA A 623 77.70 -27.70 -17.05
C ALA A 623 77.22 -26.25 -17.23
N MET A 624 77.99 -25.41 -17.92
CA MET A 624 77.62 -24.02 -18.24
C MET A 624 76.36 -23.98 -19.13
N VAL A 625 76.36 -24.72 -20.24
CA VAL A 625 75.22 -24.79 -21.18
C VAL A 625 73.99 -25.37 -20.49
N SER A 626 74.13 -26.42 -19.68
CA SER A 626 73.02 -27.02 -18.94
C SER A 626 72.37 -26.03 -17.96
N ASN A 627 73.18 -25.31 -17.17
CA ASN A 627 72.67 -24.32 -16.22
C ASN A 627 72.06 -23.10 -16.92
N MET A 628 72.65 -22.62 -18.01
CA MET A 628 72.10 -21.50 -18.81
C MET A 628 70.78 -21.88 -19.47
N THR A 629 70.65 -23.11 -20.01
CA THR A 629 69.41 -23.58 -20.63
C THR A 629 68.28 -23.69 -19.62
N ALA A 630 68.57 -24.22 -18.43
CA ALA A 630 67.58 -24.31 -17.34
C ALA A 630 67.19 -22.93 -16.78
N LEU A 631 68.11 -21.95 -16.80
CA LEU A 631 67.80 -20.59 -16.39
C LEU A 631 67.05 -19.82 -17.50
N ASP A 632 67.33 -20.10 -18.77
CA ASP A 632 66.62 -19.54 -19.92
C ASP A 632 65.12 -19.89 -19.89
N THR A 633 64.74 -21.09 -19.45
CA THR A 633 63.32 -21.46 -19.28
C THR A 633 62.63 -20.65 -18.20
N VAL A 634 63.34 -20.33 -17.11
CA VAL A 634 62.80 -19.51 -16.01
C VAL A 634 62.70 -18.03 -16.43
N LEU A 635 63.70 -17.53 -17.16
CA LEU A 635 63.79 -16.12 -17.55
C LEU A 635 63.07 -15.80 -18.86
N ALA A 636 62.47 -16.79 -19.53
CA ALA A 636 61.84 -16.64 -20.85
C ALA A 636 60.80 -15.52 -20.90
N THR A 637 60.03 -15.37 -19.83
CA THR A 637 58.92 -14.41 -19.67
C THR A 637 59.35 -13.06 -19.09
N THR A 638 60.62 -12.90 -18.74
CA THR A 638 61.17 -11.62 -18.25
C THR A 638 61.35 -10.63 -19.41
N PRO A 639 61.34 -9.30 -19.18
CA PRO A 639 61.50 -8.30 -20.25
C PRO A 639 62.81 -8.43 -21.04
N ALA A 640 63.88 -8.89 -20.38
CA ALA A 640 65.17 -9.16 -21.00
C ALA A 640 65.24 -10.54 -21.71
N GLY A 641 64.16 -11.33 -21.66
CA GLY A 641 63.97 -12.62 -22.32
C GLY A 641 64.86 -13.76 -21.83
N GLY A 642 64.58 -14.98 -22.27
CA GLY A 642 65.59 -16.04 -22.30
C GLY A 642 66.60 -15.79 -23.42
N ASN A 643 67.70 -16.54 -23.48
CA ASN A 643 68.82 -16.52 -24.45
C ASN A 643 70.14 -16.01 -23.89
N LEU A 644 70.50 -16.45 -22.68
CA LEU A 644 71.84 -16.23 -22.13
C LEU A 644 72.91 -16.84 -23.06
N GLY A 645 72.57 -17.91 -23.79
CA GLY A 645 73.46 -18.65 -24.69
C GLY A 645 74.05 -17.86 -25.87
N SER A 646 73.30 -16.89 -26.39
CA SER A 646 73.68 -16.08 -27.56
C SER A 646 74.01 -14.63 -27.23
N THR A 647 74.01 -14.28 -25.95
CA THR A 647 74.29 -12.93 -25.46
C THR A 647 75.78 -12.80 -25.12
N ASP A 648 76.34 -11.59 -25.29
CA ASP A 648 77.75 -11.32 -24.94
C ASP A 648 78.03 -11.65 -23.47
N PHE A 649 79.20 -12.24 -23.19
CA PHE A 649 79.58 -12.67 -21.84
C PHE A 649 79.50 -11.56 -20.79
N ASN A 650 79.81 -10.31 -21.15
CA ASN A 650 79.76 -9.19 -20.20
C ASN A 650 78.32 -8.80 -19.88
N THR A 651 77.43 -8.79 -20.87
CA THR A 651 76.00 -8.54 -20.66
C THR A 651 75.35 -9.66 -19.84
N VAL A 652 75.73 -10.91 -20.09
CA VAL A 652 75.29 -12.07 -19.27
C VAL A 652 75.76 -11.93 -17.83
N GLU A 653 77.03 -11.55 -17.60
CA GLU A 653 77.58 -11.36 -16.25
C GLU A 653 76.86 -10.24 -15.49
N VAL A 654 76.62 -9.09 -16.14
CA VAL A 654 75.86 -7.97 -15.53
C VAL A 654 74.45 -8.41 -15.14
N ARG A 655 73.77 -9.17 -16.00
CA ARG A 655 72.42 -9.67 -15.74
C ARG A 655 72.39 -10.73 -14.63
N LEU A 656 73.31 -11.69 -14.65
CA LEU A 656 73.44 -12.71 -13.59
C LEU A 656 73.77 -12.07 -12.25
N LYS A 657 74.57 -11.00 -12.23
CA LYS A 657 74.86 -10.24 -11.01
C LYS A 657 73.61 -9.54 -10.47
N ALA A 658 72.82 -8.88 -11.33
CA ALA A 658 71.56 -8.27 -10.92
C ALA A 658 70.57 -9.30 -10.33
N LEU A 659 70.47 -10.49 -10.93
CA LEU A 659 69.67 -11.60 -10.42
C LEU A 659 70.19 -12.15 -9.08
N LEU A 660 71.51 -12.23 -8.91
CA LEU A 660 72.13 -12.71 -7.67
C LEU A 660 71.95 -11.72 -6.51
N ASP A 661 72.09 -10.43 -6.78
CA ASP A 661 71.98 -9.37 -5.78
C ASP A 661 70.52 -9.23 -5.28
N ASP A 662 69.53 -9.61 -6.09
CA ASP A 662 68.10 -9.54 -5.78
C ASP A 662 67.50 -10.87 -5.27
N ARG A 663 68.12 -11.45 -4.23
CA ARG A 663 67.63 -12.68 -3.60
C ARG A 663 66.25 -12.50 -2.95
N LYS A 664 65.99 -11.34 -2.36
CA LYS A 664 64.78 -11.09 -1.56
C LYS A 664 63.51 -11.17 -2.40
N ALA A 665 63.56 -10.83 -3.69
CA ALA A 665 62.44 -10.99 -4.60
C ALA A 665 61.97 -12.45 -4.73
N LEU A 666 62.87 -13.43 -4.54
CA LEU A 666 62.55 -14.86 -4.63
C LEU A 666 61.76 -15.40 -3.43
N ASP A 667 61.70 -14.67 -2.31
CA ASP A 667 60.94 -15.10 -1.13
C ASP A 667 59.42 -15.04 -1.39
N THR A 668 58.96 -14.13 -2.25
CA THR A 668 57.52 -13.93 -2.55
C THR A 668 57.11 -14.34 -3.96
N LEU A 669 58.06 -14.41 -4.91
CA LEU A 669 57.79 -14.71 -6.31
C LEU A 669 57.10 -16.07 -6.56
N PRO A 670 57.46 -17.19 -5.89
CA PRO A 670 56.80 -18.48 -6.12
C PRO A 670 55.31 -18.50 -5.80
N GLU A 671 54.93 -17.86 -4.69
CA GLU A 671 53.53 -17.74 -4.30
C GLU A 671 52.76 -16.84 -5.28
N ARG A 672 53.37 -15.74 -5.75
CA ARG A 672 52.79 -14.87 -6.78
C ARG A 672 52.53 -15.57 -8.10
N CYS A 673 53.51 -16.31 -8.64
CA CYS A 673 53.34 -17.02 -9.89
C CYS A 673 52.25 -18.10 -9.80
N ARG A 674 52.08 -18.75 -8.64
CA ARG A 674 50.98 -19.69 -8.40
C ARG A 674 49.63 -18.97 -8.44
N LEU A 675 49.51 -17.84 -7.75
CA LEU A 675 48.29 -17.03 -7.75
C LEU A 675 47.97 -16.51 -9.16
N GLU A 676 48.97 -16.03 -9.92
CA GLU A 676 48.82 -15.61 -11.32
C GLU A 676 48.27 -16.75 -12.20
N HIS A 677 48.78 -17.98 -12.04
CA HIS A 677 48.25 -19.15 -12.74
C HIS A 677 46.81 -19.49 -12.32
N GLU A 678 46.48 -19.38 -11.04
CA GLU A 678 45.12 -19.59 -10.55
C GLU A 678 44.15 -18.54 -11.12
N PHE A 679 44.56 -17.27 -11.20
CA PHE A 679 43.78 -16.20 -11.83
C PHE A 679 43.59 -16.44 -13.33
N ALA A 680 44.64 -16.89 -14.02
CA ALA A 680 44.57 -17.26 -15.44
C ALA A 680 43.64 -18.44 -15.68
N GLY A 681 43.64 -19.44 -14.80
CA GLY A 681 42.77 -20.61 -14.89
C GLY A 681 41.28 -20.28 -14.81
N VAL A 682 40.92 -19.16 -14.19
CA VAL A 682 39.54 -18.68 -14.04
C VAL A 682 39.24 -17.47 -14.95
N GLY A 683 40.22 -16.99 -15.71
CA GLY A 683 40.07 -15.91 -16.67
C GLY A 683 40.04 -14.51 -16.05
N LEU A 684 40.71 -14.29 -14.92
CA LEU A 684 40.83 -12.99 -14.25
C LEU A 684 42.02 -12.14 -14.74
N ASN A 685 42.72 -12.58 -15.80
CA ASN A 685 43.95 -11.94 -16.29
C ASN A 685 43.78 -10.46 -16.62
N GLU A 686 42.70 -10.11 -17.33
CA GLU A 686 42.44 -8.70 -17.70
C GLU A 686 42.19 -7.84 -16.46
N LEU A 687 41.55 -8.39 -15.43
CA LEU A 687 41.34 -7.70 -14.16
C LEU A 687 42.66 -7.50 -13.40
N VAL A 688 43.48 -8.55 -13.32
CA VAL A 688 44.81 -8.49 -12.67
C VAL A 688 45.70 -7.45 -13.38
N GLU A 689 45.70 -7.42 -14.71
CA GLU A 689 46.45 -6.46 -15.51
C GLU A 689 45.95 -5.02 -15.32
N ASP A 690 44.64 -4.80 -15.23
CA ASP A 690 44.04 -3.50 -14.89
C ASP A 690 44.45 -3.03 -13.48
N LEU A 691 44.36 -3.91 -12.48
CA LEU A 691 44.78 -3.61 -11.11
C LEU A 691 46.27 -3.26 -11.04
N HIS A 692 47.11 -3.97 -11.78
CA HIS A 692 48.55 -3.71 -11.89
C HIS A 692 48.83 -2.37 -12.58
N THR A 693 48.18 -2.10 -13.71
CA THR A 693 48.35 -0.86 -14.48
C THR A 693 47.98 0.38 -13.66
N ARG A 694 46.94 0.28 -12.82
CA ARG A 694 46.48 1.34 -11.93
C ARG A 694 47.18 1.37 -10.57
N GLN A 695 48.06 0.41 -10.29
CA GLN A 695 48.76 0.24 -9.01
C GLN A 695 47.82 0.26 -7.80
N VAL A 696 46.75 -0.53 -7.87
CA VAL A 696 45.69 -0.55 -6.85
C VAL A 696 46.23 -1.08 -5.52
N SER A 697 45.92 -0.39 -4.42
CA SER A 697 46.33 -0.81 -3.08
C SER A 697 45.46 -1.96 -2.54
N VAL A 698 46.01 -2.78 -1.65
CA VAL A 698 45.32 -3.97 -1.10
C VAL A 698 43.90 -3.68 -0.58
N PRO A 699 43.65 -2.62 0.23
CA PRO A 699 42.31 -2.34 0.74
C PRO A 699 41.26 -2.01 -0.33
N GLN A 700 41.68 -1.63 -1.55
CA GLN A 700 40.79 -1.26 -2.64
C GLN A 700 40.36 -2.46 -3.50
N ILE A 701 41.12 -3.57 -3.47
CA ILE A 701 40.93 -4.75 -4.34
C ILE A 701 39.50 -5.30 -4.26
N ARG A 702 38.97 -5.44 -3.05
CA ARG A 702 37.60 -5.93 -2.82
C ARG A 702 36.56 -5.16 -3.63
N GLY A 703 36.62 -3.82 -3.55
CA GLY A 703 35.69 -2.96 -4.27
C GLY A 703 35.84 -3.08 -5.78
N GLU A 704 37.06 -3.26 -6.29
CA GLU A 704 37.34 -3.44 -7.72
C GLU A 704 36.81 -4.77 -8.26
N VAL A 705 37.01 -5.87 -7.53
CA VAL A 705 36.48 -7.20 -7.91
C VAL A 705 34.96 -7.18 -7.91
N GLN A 706 34.36 -6.61 -6.87
CA GLN A 706 32.91 -6.44 -6.79
C GLN A 706 32.38 -5.58 -7.95
N LEU A 707 33.04 -4.47 -8.28
CA LEU A 707 32.65 -3.61 -9.40
C LEU A 707 32.69 -4.37 -10.73
N ALA A 708 33.78 -5.09 -11.03
CA ALA A 708 33.91 -5.89 -12.23
C ALA A 708 32.80 -6.95 -12.34
N TRP A 709 32.52 -7.67 -11.25
CA TRP A 709 31.49 -8.70 -11.22
C TRP A 709 30.08 -8.13 -11.37
N TRP A 710 29.67 -7.18 -10.51
CA TRP A 710 28.32 -6.62 -10.52
C TRP A 710 28.01 -5.91 -11.84
N THR A 711 28.99 -5.24 -12.46
CA THR A 711 28.76 -4.59 -13.75
C THR A 711 28.62 -5.60 -14.89
N THR A 712 29.36 -6.71 -14.83
CA THR A 712 29.21 -7.82 -15.79
C THR A 712 27.81 -8.44 -15.68
N VAL A 713 27.35 -8.72 -14.46
CA VAL A 713 26.02 -9.28 -14.20
C VAL A 713 24.93 -8.32 -14.64
N PHE A 714 25.06 -7.03 -14.31
CA PHE A 714 24.11 -6.00 -14.72
C PHE A 714 23.98 -5.89 -16.24
N GLU A 715 25.10 -5.81 -16.97
CA GLU A 715 25.09 -5.72 -18.43
C GLU A 715 24.48 -6.96 -19.10
N ASP A 716 24.73 -8.16 -18.57
CA ASP A 716 24.13 -9.40 -19.07
C ASP A 716 22.60 -9.44 -18.83
N ILE A 717 22.16 -9.10 -17.61
CA ILE A 717 20.72 -9.02 -17.28
C ILE A 717 20.02 -7.97 -18.15
N VAL A 718 20.58 -6.77 -18.28
CA VAL A 718 20.01 -5.70 -19.10
C VAL A 718 19.96 -6.11 -20.57
N ARG A 719 21.02 -6.74 -21.11
CA ARG A 719 21.04 -7.22 -22.51
C ARG A 719 20.01 -8.34 -22.75
N SER A 720 19.73 -9.16 -21.74
CA SER A 720 18.73 -10.23 -21.82
C SER A 720 17.28 -9.73 -21.79
N SER A 721 17.01 -8.55 -21.20
CA SER A 721 15.69 -7.90 -21.22
C SER A 721 15.62 -6.78 -22.25
N ALA A 722 14.86 -7.02 -23.33
CA ALA A 722 14.58 -6.01 -24.35
C ALA A 722 13.78 -4.79 -23.82
N ILE A 723 13.18 -4.90 -22.63
CA ILE A 723 12.40 -3.83 -21.99
C ILE A 723 13.32 -2.89 -21.21
N ILE A 724 14.22 -3.44 -20.39
CA ILE A 724 15.17 -2.64 -19.62
C ILE A 724 16.20 -1.98 -20.56
N SER A 725 16.68 -2.69 -21.59
CA SER A 725 17.70 -2.17 -22.52
C SER A 725 17.24 -1.00 -23.40
N ASN A 726 15.94 -0.80 -23.63
CA ASN A 726 15.41 0.18 -24.59
C ASN A 726 14.57 1.30 -23.96
N GLN A 727 14.43 1.32 -22.63
CA GLN A 727 13.54 2.26 -21.95
C GLN A 727 14.32 3.09 -20.93
N ASP A 728 14.42 4.39 -21.19
CA ASP A 728 14.84 5.37 -20.19
C ASP A 728 13.79 5.43 -19.05
N GLY A 729 14.20 5.83 -17.84
CA GLY A 729 13.28 5.99 -16.70
C GLY A 729 12.08 6.95 -16.95
N SER A 730 12.12 7.75 -18.03
CA SER A 730 10.99 8.56 -18.51
C SER A 730 9.84 7.72 -19.09
N ALA A 731 10.12 6.55 -19.69
CA ALA A 731 9.11 5.66 -20.23
C ALA A 731 8.25 5.05 -19.12
N LEU A 732 8.88 4.62 -18.01
CA LEU A 732 8.16 4.12 -16.83
C LEU A 732 7.29 5.21 -16.20
N GLN A 733 7.82 6.43 -16.06
CA GLN A 733 7.03 7.56 -15.57
C GLN A 733 5.81 7.82 -16.45
N THR A 734 5.99 7.84 -17.78
CA THR A 734 4.89 8.05 -18.74
C THR A 734 3.84 6.95 -18.65
N ALA A 735 4.26 5.69 -18.48
CA ALA A 735 3.35 4.56 -18.31
C ALA A 735 2.59 4.65 -16.97
N SER A 736 3.26 5.03 -15.89
CA SER A 736 2.65 5.23 -14.57
C SER A 736 1.64 6.38 -14.56
N ASP A 737 1.98 7.50 -15.20
CA ASP A 737 1.09 8.66 -15.33
C ASP A 737 -0.14 8.32 -16.19
N ARG A 738 0.08 7.61 -17.30
CA ARG A 738 -1.02 7.12 -18.15
C ARG A 738 -1.90 6.14 -17.41
N PHE A 739 -1.32 5.23 -16.62
CA PHE A 739 -2.07 4.31 -15.76
C PHE A 739 -2.96 5.07 -14.79
N ALA A 740 -2.40 6.00 -14.02
CA ALA A 740 -3.14 6.78 -13.03
C ALA A 740 -4.29 7.57 -13.70
N GLN A 741 -4.06 8.13 -14.88
CA GLN A 741 -5.10 8.82 -15.64
C GLN A 741 -6.22 7.89 -16.08
N VAL A 742 -5.89 6.81 -16.80
CA VAL A 742 -6.88 5.86 -17.35
C VAL A 742 -7.66 5.19 -16.23
N ASP A 743 -7.01 4.86 -15.11
CA ASP A 743 -7.65 4.26 -13.94
C ASP A 743 -8.71 5.20 -13.32
N VAL A 744 -8.42 6.50 -13.17
CA VAL A 744 -9.40 7.50 -12.70
C VAL A 744 -10.55 7.64 -13.68
N GLU A 745 -10.27 7.66 -14.98
CA GLU A 745 -11.29 7.73 -16.02
C GLU A 745 -12.19 6.47 -16.01
N HIS A 746 -11.59 5.29 -15.82
CA HIS A 746 -12.30 4.02 -15.70
C HIS A 746 -13.23 4.01 -14.48
N VAL A 747 -12.74 4.35 -13.29
CA VAL A 747 -13.58 4.44 -12.07
C VAL A 747 -14.75 5.40 -12.25
N ARG A 748 -14.51 6.57 -12.87
CA ARG A 748 -15.57 7.54 -13.17
C ARG A 748 -16.57 7.05 -14.22
N SER A 749 -16.19 6.10 -15.08
CA SER A 749 -17.06 5.53 -16.09
C SER A 749 -18.01 4.45 -15.56
N VAL A 750 -17.70 3.84 -14.39
CA VAL A 750 -18.52 2.77 -13.78
C VAL A 750 -19.95 3.25 -13.51
N GLY A 751 -20.12 4.39 -12.82
CA GLY A 751 -21.43 4.93 -12.44
C GLY A 751 -22.36 5.18 -13.64
N PRO A 752 -21.93 5.93 -14.66
CA PRO A 752 -22.68 6.10 -15.91
C PRO A 752 -23.02 4.77 -16.60
N MET A 753 -22.11 3.80 -16.60
CA MET A 753 -22.34 2.48 -17.19
C MET A 753 -23.41 1.70 -16.41
N VAL A 754 -23.29 1.61 -15.08
CA VAL A 754 -24.29 0.97 -14.21
C VAL A 754 -25.66 1.64 -14.36
N SER A 755 -25.71 2.97 -14.46
CA SER A 755 -26.93 3.74 -14.69
C SER A 755 -27.59 3.38 -16.03
N GLN A 756 -26.79 3.28 -17.10
CA GLN A 756 -27.25 2.90 -18.44
C GLN A 756 -27.76 1.45 -18.48
N GLU A 757 -27.04 0.48 -17.90
CA GLU A 757 -27.46 -0.93 -17.86
C GLU A 757 -28.70 -1.13 -16.96
N SER A 758 -28.79 -0.44 -15.82
CA SER A 758 -30.00 -0.42 -14.99
C SER A 758 -31.20 0.13 -15.77
N MET A 759 -31.00 1.20 -16.56
CA MET A 759 -32.08 1.78 -17.36
C MET A 759 -32.52 0.87 -18.50
N ARG A 760 -31.58 0.18 -19.15
CA ARG A 760 -31.86 -0.83 -20.15
C ARG A 760 -32.71 -1.97 -19.57
N ARG A 761 -32.35 -2.51 -18.39
CA ARG A 761 -33.13 -3.57 -17.72
C ARG A 761 -34.54 -3.11 -17.39
N LEU A 762 -34.72 -1.89 -16.91
CA LEU A 762 -36.07 -1.34 -16.67
C LEU A 762 -36.84 -1.21 -17.99
N CYS A 763 -36.21 -0.70 -19.05
CA CYS A 763 -36.82 -0.59 -20.38
C CYS A 763 -37.33 -1.97 -20.87
N ASP A 764 -36.47 -2.99 -20.84
CA ASP A 764 -36.81 -4.37 -21.21
C ASP A 764 -37.97 -4.90 -20.35
N MET A 765 -37.95 -4.65 -19.03
CA MET A 765 -39.02 -5.04 -18.10
C MET A 765 -40.36 -4.36 -18.45
N LEU A 766 -40.37 -3.05 -18.70
CA LEU A 766 -41.60 -2.32 -19.08
C LEU A 766 -42.18 -2.82 -20.42
N PHE A 767 -41.33 -3.25 -21.35
CA PHE A 767 -41.78 -3.88 -22.59
C PHE A 767 -42.39 -5.26 -22.36
N SER A 768 -41.85 -6.06 -21.43
CA SER A 768 -42.46 -7.34 -21.05
C SER A 768 -43.74 -7.20 -20.21
N HIS A 769 -43.88 -6.13 -19.41
CA HIS A 769 -45.00 -5.88 -18.49
C HIS A 769 -45.81 -4.61 -18.87
N THR A 770 -46.09 -4.40 -20.15
CA THR A 770 -46.64 -3.11 -20.63
C THR A 770 -47.99 -2.74 -20.01
N GLN A 771 -48.86 -3.70 -19.72
CA GLN A 771 -50.17 -3.40 -19.10
C GLN A 771 -50.01 -2.89 -17.67
N GLU A 772 -49.21 -3.57 -16.86
CA GLU A 772 -48.91 -3.20 -15.47
C GLU A 772 -48.19 -1.85 -15.40
N ALA A 773 -47.22 -1.62 -16.29
CA ALA A 773 -46.50 -0.34 -16.40
C ALA A 773 -47.45 0.84 -16.68
N ASN A 774 -48.39 0.67 -17.63
CA ASN A 774 -49.37 1.72 -17.95
C ASN A 774 -50.36 1.97 -16.81
N GLN A 775 -50.76 0.92 -16.09
CA GLN A 775 -51.61 1.06 -14.90
C GLN A 775 -50.88 1.82 -13.80
N LEU A 776 -49.62 1.48 -13.52
CA LEU A 776 -48.79 2.18 -12.54
C LEU A 776 -48.59 3.65 -12.94
N HIS A 777 -48.24 3.95 -14.19
CA HIS A 777 -48.13 5.32 -14.69
C HIS A 777 -49.43 6.11 -14.48
N THR A 778 -50.59 5.53 -14.81
CA THR A 778 -51.90 6.17 -14.62
C THR A 778 -52.18 6.47 -13.14
N VAL A 779 -51.81 5.54 -12.26
CA VAL A 779 -51.95 5.67 -10.80
C VAL A 779 -51.03 6.78 -10.26
N LEU A 780 -49.78 6.86 -10.74
CA LEU A 780 -48.79 7.86 -10.32
C LEU A 780 -49.08 9.26 -10.88
N ALA A 781 -49.60 9.36 -12.10
CA ALA A 781 -49.99 10.61 -12.75
C ALA A 781 -51.30 11.21 -12.19
N GLY A 782 -52.04 10.46 -11.37
CA GLY A 782 -53.26 10.91 -10.72
C GLY A 782 -53.03 12.04 -9.71
N ARG A 783 -54.11 12.77 -9.34
CA ARG A 783 -54.04 13.84 -8.32
C ARG A 783 -53.89 13.31 -6.89
N ALA A 784 -54.20 12.03 -6.65
CA ALA A 784 -54.16 11.42 -5.34
C ALA A 784 -52.77 10.85 -5.06
N HIS A 785 -52.20 11.15 -3.90
CA HIS A 785 -50.95 10.54 -3.46
C HIS A 785 -51.18 9.04 -3.16
N VAL A 786 -50.28 8.20 -3.67
CA VAL A 786 -50.30 6.74 -3.49
C VAL A 786 -49.14 6.39 -2.57
N SER A 787 -49.39 5.63 -1.50
CA SER A 787 -48.33 5.24 -0.57
C SER A 787 -47.34 4.26 -1.20
N LEU A 788 -46.08 4.32 -0.76
CA LEU A 788 -45.03 3.41 -1.23
C LEU A 788 -45.39 1.94 -0.92
N SER A 789 -45.97 1.66 0.26
CA SER A 789 -46.48 0.32 0.61
C SER A 789 -47.45 -0.23 -0.43
N ARG A 790 -48.36 0.61 -0.94
CA ARG A 790 -49.34 0.19 -1.95
C ARG A 790 -48.68 -0.05 -3.31
N ILE A 791 -47.78 0.85 -3.73
CA ILE A 791 -47.03 0.67 -4.99
C ILE A 791 -46.23 -0.63 -4.94
N ARG A 792 -45.54 -0.90 -3.82
CA ARG A 792 -44.79 -2.14 -3.64
C ARG A 792 -45.68 -3.38 -3.69
N ARG A 793 -46.83 -3.37 -3.01
CA ARG A 793 -47.74 -4.53 -2.96
C ARG A 793 -48.33 -4.82 -4.34
N ASP A 794 -48.74 -3.78 -5.05
CA ASP A 794 -49.45 -3.92 -6.31
C ASP A 794 -48.48 -4.05 -7.51
N TYR A 795 -47.25 -3.50 -7.43
CA TYR A 795 -46.23 -3.47 -8.51
C TYR A 795 -44.77 -3.66 -8.00
N PRO A 796 -44.44 -4.78 -7.34
CA PRO A 796 -43.15 -4.97 -6.66
C PRO A 796 -41.95 -4.97 -7.63
N GLU A 797 -42.04 -5.70 -8.74
CA GLU A 797 -40.93 -5.88 -9.69
C GLU A 797 -40.59 -4.58 -10.42
N ILE A 798 -41.61 -3.86 -10.89
CA ILE A 798 -41.44 -2.57 -11.58
C ILE A 798 -40.84 -1.52 -10.62
N LEU A 799 -41.28 -1.48 -9.36
CA LEU A 799 -40.69 -0.58 -8.37
C LEU A 799 -39.22 -0.90 -8.11
N ALA A 800 -38.90 -2.19 -7.91
CA ALA A 800 -37.53 -2.64 -7.67
C ALA A 800 -36.61 -2.34 -8.87
N ALA A 801 -37.09 -2.45 -10.11
CA ALA A 801 -36.30 -2.09 -11.29
C ALA A 801 -36.21 -0.56 -11.52
N ALA A 802 -37.26 0.20 -11.19
CA ALA A 802 -37.28 1.65 -11.36
C ALA A 802 -36.44 2.38 -10.30
N LYS A 803 -36.55 1.95 -9.04
CA LYS A 803 -35.85 2.53 -7.89
C LYS A 803 -35.17 1.42 -7.10
N PRO A 804 -34.13 0.77 -7.66
CA PRO A 804 -33.47 -0.36 -7.03
C PRO A 804 -32.69 0.00 -5.76
N ILE A 805 -32.41 1.29 -5.49
CA ILE A 805 -31.78 1.74 -4.24
C ILE A 805 -32.80 2.52 -3.42
N LEU A 806 -33.26 1.92 -2.32
CA LEU A 806 -34.10 2.59 -1.32
C LEU A 806 -33.25 3.13 -0.19
N VAL A 807 -33.56 4.33 0.29
CA VAL A 807 -32.89 4.95 1.43
C VAL A 807 -33.90 5.30 2.51
N ALA A 808 -33.72 4.79 3.73
CA ALA A 808 -34.61 5.06 4.85
C ALA A 808 -33.87 4.88 6.18
N THR A 809 -34.11 5.76 7.16
CA THR A 809 -33.69 5.51 8.55
C THR A 809 -34.62 4.46 9.19
N PRO A 810 -34.23 3.81 10.29
CA PRO A 810 -35.11 2.85 10.98
C PRO A 810 -36.48 3.45 11.33
N GLY A 811 -36.52 4.68 11.84
CA GLY A 811 -37.76 5.43 12.09
C GLY A 811 -38.60 5.69 10.85
N THR A 812 -37.96 5.94 9.70
CA THR A 812 -38.66 6.11 8.42
C THR A 812 -39.31 4.79 7.97
N LEU A 813 -38.61 3.66 8.15
CA LEU A 813 -39.12 2.34 7.79
C LEU A 813 -40.39 2.00 8.60
N ALA A 814 -40.33 2.13 9.92
CA ALA A 814 -41.46 1.87 10.81
C ALA A 814 -42.68 2.77 10.47
N ALA A 815 -42.44 4.01 10.07
CA ALA A 815 -43.51 4.98 9.78
C ALA A 815 -44.15 4.84 8.40
N LEU A 816 -43.38 4.53 7.35
CA LEU A 816 -43.82 4.67 5.95
C LEU A 816 -43.89 3.36 5.17
N THR A 817 -43.50 2.23 5.76
CA THR A 817 -43.48 0.92 5.09
C THR A 817 -44.08 -0.17 5.97
N ASP A 818 -44.69 -1.18 5.37
CA ASP A 818 -45.19 -2.34 6.13
C ASP A 818 -44.02 -3.25 6.54
N PRO A 819 -44.12 -3.98 7.67
CA PRO A 819 -43.10 -4.90 8.15
C PRO A 819 -43.08 -6.19 7.30
N ALA A 820 -42.67 -6.06 6.04
CA ALA A 820 -42.51 -7.14 5.07
C ALA A 820 -41.35 -6.80 4.13
N VAL A 821 -40.81 -7.79 3.43
CA VAL A 821 -39.65 -7.63 2.53
C VAL A 821 -39.87 -6.51 1.50
N ILE A 822 -38.97 -5.51 1.47
CA ILE A 822 -38.98 -4.40 0.50
C ILE A 822 -37.75 -4.41 -0.41
N ALA A 823 -36.68 -5.11 -0.03
CA ALA A 823 -35.46 -5.22 -0.81
C ALA A 823 -34.75 -6.55 -0.55
N ASP A 824 -33.88 -6.98 -1.47
CA ASP A 824 -33.08 -8.19 -1.30
C ASP A 824 -32.01 -8.02 -0.21
N VAL A 825 -31.28 -6.89 -0.25
CA VAL A 825 -30.11 -6.63 0.60
C VAL A 825 -30.31 -5.35 1.40
N ALA A 826 -30.12 -5.39 2.73
CA ALA A 826 -29.93 -4.19 3.54
C ALA A 826 -28.45 -3.86 3.67
N ILE A 827 -28.07 -2.60 3.49
CA ILE A 827 -26.77 -2.08 3.95
C ILE A 827 -27.04 -1.29 5.24
N VAL A 828 -26.60 -1.84 6.36
CA VAL A 828 -26.75 -1.26 7.70
C VAL A 828 -25.46 -0.50 8.01
N ASP A 829 -25.54 0.83 8.01
CA ASP A 829 -24.40 1.73 8.19
C ASP A 829 -24.65 2.69 9.35
N ALA A 830 -23.60 3.09 10.07
CA ALA A 830 -23.66 4.00 11.21
C ALA A 830 -24.66 3.57 12.30
N CYS A 831 -24.89 2.26 12.43
CA CYS A 831 -25.86 1.68 13.37
C CYS A 831 -25.21 1.13 14.64
N ALA A 832 -23.91 1.38 14.89
CA ALA A 832 -23.15 0.81 16.01
C ALA A 832 -23.80 1.07 17.39
N HIS A 833 -24.56 2.16 17.52
CA HIS A 833 -25.14 2.63 18.78
C HIS A 833 -26.68 2.72 18.76
N ILE A 834 -27.36 2.15 17.76
CA ILE A 834 -28.83 2.21 17.71
C ILE A 834 -29.44 1.35 18.83
N PRO A 835 -30.63 1.71 19.34
CA PRO A 835 -31.39 0.84 20.23
C PRO A 835 -31.63 -0.53 19.60
N SER A 836 -31.51 -1.60 20.39
CA SER A 836 -31.53 -2.97 19.88
C SER A 836 -32.78 -3.34 19.08
N ILE A 837 -33.92 -2.71 19.39
CA ILE A 837 -35.19 -3.01 18.70
C ILE A 837 -35.23 -2.44 17.27
N GLU A 838 -34.47 -1.38 16.99
CA GLU A 838 -34.48 -0.73 15.68
C GLU A 838 -33.94 -1.67 14.59
N LEU A 839 -32.99 -2.56 14.93
CA LEU A 839 -32.46 -3.55 14.00
C LEU A 839 -33.55 -4.50 13.49
N LEU A 840 -34.51 -4.90 14.34
CA LEU A 840 -35.59 -5.81 13.92
C LEU A 840 -36.46 -5.19 12.82
N SER A 841 -36.69 -3.87 12.92
CA SER A 841 -37.40 -3.09 11.90
C SER A 841 -36.70 -3.19 10.54
N ILE A 842 -35.37 -3.21 10.53
CA ILE A 842 -34.56 -3.36 9.32
C ILE A 842 -34.65 -4.78 8.78
N LEU A 843 -34.36 -5.76 9.63
CA LEU A 843 -34.22 -7.16 9.21
C LEU A 843 -35.54 -7.74 8.69
N GLY A 844 -36.68 -7.38 9.27
CA GLY A 844 -37.99 -7.79 8.79
C GLY A 844 -38.35 -7.32 7.37
N ARG A 845 -37.53 -6.45 6.78
CA ARG A 845 -37.73 -5.85 5.45
C ARG A 845 -36.73 -6.32 4.40
N VAL A 846 -35.81 -7.22 4.75
CA VAL A 846 -34.79 -7.75 3.83
C VAL A 846 -34.54 -9.24 4.03
N ARG A 847 -33.85 -9.86 3.08
CA ARG A 847 -33.43 -11.28 3.16
C ARG A 847 -31.95 -11.45 3.47
N GLN A 848 -31.16 -10.43 3.14
CA GLN A 848 -29.72 -10.41 3.28
C GLN A 848 -29.29 -9.08 3.91
N VAL A 849 -28.19 -9.09 4.67
CA VAL A 849 -27.67 -7.88 5.32
C VAL A 849 -26.16 -7.75 5.14
N VAL A 850 -25.72 -6.52 4.87
CA VAL A 850 -24.32 -6.08 4.90
C VAL A 850 -24.21 -5.07 6.03
N VAL A 851 -23.44 -5.38 7.06
CA VAL A 851 -23.21 -4.45 8.18
C VAL A 851 -21.88 -3.74 7.96
N ILE A 852 -21.90 -2.40 7.93
CA ILE A 852 -20.68 -1.58 7.92
C ILE A 852 -20.54 -0.97 9.30
N ALA A 853 -19.54 -1.42 10.05
CA ALA A 853 -19.32 -0.97 11.42
C ALA A 853 -17.87 -1.18 11.87
N HIS A 854 -17.40 -0.34 12.77
CA HIS A 854 -16.17 -0.62 13.51
C HIS A 854 -16.51 -1.57 14.67
N CYS A 855 -16.25 -2.87 14.50
CA CYS A 855 -16.81 -3.90 15.37
C CYS A 855 -16.36 -3.77 16.83
N ALA A 856 -15.16 -3.24 17.07
CA ALA A 856 -14.59 -3.05 18.41
C ALA A 856 -15.39 -2.09 19.29
N THR A 857 -16.12 -1.13 18.70
CA THR A 857 -16.90 -0.12 19.43
C THR A 857 -18.41 -0.29 19.34
N VAL A 858 -18.92 -1.33 18.67
CA VAL A 858 -20.37 -1.58 18.59
C VAL A 858 -20.96 -1.81 19.98
N THR A 859 -21.97 -1.02 20.31
CA THR A 859 -22.63 -1.04 21.63
C THR A 859 -24.03 -1.61 21.59
N SER A 860 -24.68 -1.58 20.43
CA SER A 860 -26.02 -2.17 20.28
C SER A 860 -25.93 -3.68 20.41
N GLU A 861 -26.62 -4.26 21.40
CA GLU A 861 -26.57 -5.70 21.65
C GLU A 861 -27.08 -6.49 20.43
N SER A 862 -28.14 -6.01 19.78
CA SER A 862 -28.69 -6.67 18.59
C SER A 862 -27.73 -6.66 17.41
N VAL A 863 -27.02 -5.55 17.17
CA VAL A 863 -26.06 -5.42 16.08
C VAL A 863 -24.84 -6.28 16.37
N LYS A 864 -24.39 -6.32 17.63
CA LYS A 864 -23.29 -7.20 18.06
C LYS A 864 -23.64 -8.67 17.88
N GLN A 865 -24.84 -9.08 18.28
CA GLN A 865 -25.35 -10.44 18.04
C GLN A 865 -25.37 -10.77 16.55
N LEU A 866 -25.84 -9.85 15.70
CA LEU A 866 -25.84 -10.05 14.26
C LEU A 866 -24.41 -10.18 13.70
N ILE A 867 -23.48 -9.30 14.11
CA ILE A 867 -22.08 -9.36 13.71
C ILE A 867 -21.46 -10.73 14.04
N ASP A 868 -21.67 -11.22 15.26
CA ASP A 868 -21.16 -12.53 15.72
C ASP A 868 -21.71 -13.73 14.91
N LEU A 869 -22.74 -13.52 14.08
CA LEU A 869 -23.36 -14.53 13.22
C LEU A 869 -22.91 -14.47 11.75
N LEU A 870 -22.14 -13.44 11.38
CA LEU A 870 -21.79 -13.17 9.98
C LEU A 870 -20.29 -13.30 9.75
N PRO A 871 -19.86 -13.69 8.53
CA PRO A 871 -18.46 -13.62 8.15
C PRO A 871 -17.95 -12.18 8.07
N HIS A 872 -16.71 -11.97 8.52
CA HIS A 872 -16.03 -10.68 8.55
C HIS A 872 -15.15 -10.45 7.32
N VAL A 873 -15.23 -9.25 6.77
CA VAL A 873 -14.29 -8.71 5.79
C VAL A 873 -13.64 -7.47 6.40
N GLU A 874 -12.39 -7.59 6.79
CA GLU A 874 -11.60 -6.45 7.27
C GLU A 874 -11.20 -5.55 6.09
N VAL A 875 -11.40 -4.24 6.26
CA VAL A 875 -11.10 -3.21 5.27
C VAL A 875 -10.03 -2.27 5.79
N GLU A 876 -9.13 -1.87 4.91
CA GLU A 876 -8.04 -0.96 5.25
C GLU A 876 -8.60 0.47 5.50
N SER A 877 -8.22 1.08 6.61
CA SER A 877 -8.67 2.43 6.91
C SER A 877 -7.96 3.47 6.04
N ALA A 878 -8.69 4.54 5.70
CA ALA A 878 -8.13 5.68 4.99
C ALA A 878 -7.07 6.39 5.86
N PRO A 879 -6.06 7.04 5.25
CA PRO A 879 -5.04 7.75 5.99
C PRO A 879 -5.62 8.85 6.88
N THR A 880 -5.06 9.00 8.07
CA THR A 880 -5.49 10.01 9.05
C THR A 880 -4.35 10.96 9.38
N ARG A 881 -4.66 12.23 9.61
CA ARG A 881 -3.67 13.22 10.11
C ARG A 881 -3.60 13.23 11.63
N ARG A 882 -4.02 12.15 12.28
CA ARG A 882 -4.23 12.09 13.72
C ARG A 882 -2.92 12.19 14.48
N ASP A 883 -2.96 12.80 15.66
CA ASP A 883 -1.81 12.82 16.57
C ASP A 883 -1.43 11.38 16.99
N PRO A 884 -0.17 10.95 16.83
CA PRO A 884 0.28 9.61 17.20
C PRO A 884 0.03 9.24 18.68
N ARG A 885 -0.06 10.23 19.57
CA ARG A 885 -0.39 10.02 21.00
C ARG A 885 -1.83 9.58 21.19
N LEU A 886 -2.76 10.14 20.40
CA LEU A 886 -4.15 9.71 20.40
C LEU A 886 -4.29 8.33 19.77
N ALA A 887 -3.57 8.06 18.68
CA ALA A 887 -3.51 6.72 18.09
C ALA A 887 -3.07 5.68 19.14
N ALA A 888 -1.95 5.90 19.84
CA ALA A 888 -1.47 5.00 20.88
C ALA A 888 -2.45 4.83 22.06
N PHE A 889 -3.15 5.90 22.44
CA PHE A 889 -4.17 5.85 23.49
C PHE A 889 -5.36 4.99 23.06
N LEU A 890 -5.89 5.19 21.85
CA LEU A 890 -6.98 4.39 21.28
C LEU A 890 -6.64 2.89 21.27
N GLU A 891 -5.43 2.52 20.80
CA GLU A 891 -4.97 1.12 20.82
C GLU A 891 -4.94 0.55 22.25
N SER A 892 -4.33 1.29 23.19
CA SER A 892 -4.19 0.84 24.59
C SER A 892 -5.53 0.65 25.29
N GLU A 893 -6.55 1.40 24.85
CA GLU A 893 -7.89 1.38 25.41
C GLU A 893 -8.85 0.48 24.61
N GLY A 894 -8.33 -0.35 23.70
CA GLY A 894 -9.09 -1.42 23.04
C GLY A 894 -9.93 -0.97 21.85
N TYR A 895 -9.58 0.14 21.20
CA TYR A 895 -10.21 0.55 19.94
C TYR A 895 -9.87 -0.41 18.77
N GLY A 896 -8.73 -1.10 18.83
CA GLY A 896 -8.23 -1.94 17.74
C GLY A 896 -7.01 -1.31 17.06
N SER A 897 -6.58 -1.88 15.95
CA SER A 897 -5.42 -1.38 15.20
C SER A 897 -5.76 -0.04 14.55
N VAL A 898 -4.91 0.97 14.76
CA VAL A 898 -5.08 2.31 14.15
C VAL A 898 -3.87 2.66 13.30
N ARG A 899 -4.04 3.60 12.36
CA ARG A 899 -2.95 4.05 11.50
C ARG A 899 -2.03 5.06 12.18
N TYR A 900 -0.75 4.98 11.83
CA TYR A 900 0.29 5.93 12.19
C TYR A 900 0.84 6.59 10.93
N ASP A 901 0.00 7.37 10.26
CA ASP A 901 0.36 8.00 9.00
C ASP A 901 1.23 9.25 9.21
N VAL A 902 2.14 9.48 8.26
CA VAL A 902 3.09 10.59 8.32
C VAL A 902 2.50 11.79 7.59
N ALA A 903 1.92 12.74 8.32
CA ALA A 903 1.46 14.01 7.78
C ALA A 903 2.57 15.08 7.76
N THR A 904 2.48 16.04 6.85
CA THR A 904 3.35 17.23 6.91
C THR A 904 3.09 18.00 8.21
N GLU A 905 4.11 18.66 8.77
CA GLU A 905 3.95 19.36 10.06
C GLU A 905 2.76 20.34 10.10
N PRO A 906 2.47 21.13 9.03
CA PRO A 906 1.29 21.99 9.01
C PRO A 906 -0.03 21.21 8.98
N ALA A 907 -0.05 20.04 8.34
CA ALA A 907 -1.23 19.19 8.23
C ALA A 907 -1.46 18.32 9.47
N SER A 908 -0.40 18.03 10.24
CA SER A 908 -0.44 17.17 11.42
C SER A 908 -1.45 17.65 12.47
N GLY A 909 -2.14 16.67 13.03
CA GLY A 909 -3.15 16.81 14.05
C GLY A 909 -2.59 17.14 15.42
N LYS A 910 -3.44 17.73 16.27
CA LYS A 910 -3.09 18.05 17.66
C LYS A 910 -4.25 17.69 18.58
N VAL A 911 -3.92 17.12 19.73
CA VAL A 911 -4.85 16.93 20.85
C VAL A 911 -4.61 18.02 21.88
N ARG A 912 -5.69 18.67 22.34
CA ARG A 912 -5.62 19.71 23.38
C ARG A 912 -6.71 19.49 24.42
N PHE A 913 -6.35 19.71 25.68
CA PHE A 913 -7.28 19.70 26.79
C PHE A 913 -7.56 21.14 27.25
N HIS A 914 -8.83 21.48 27.39
CA HIS A 914 -9.31 22.79 27.83
C HIS A 914 -10.12 22.64 29.11
N SER A 915 -9.45 22.85 30.25
CA SER A 915 -10.12 22.95 31.55
C SER A 915 -10.85 24.30 31.67
N VAL A 916 -12.13 24.25 32.05
CA VAL A 916 -12.97 25.44 32.28
C VAL A 916 -13.14 25.64 33.78
N GLU A 917 -12.33 26.54 34.34
CA GLU A 917 -12.39 26.90 35.76
C GLU A 917 -13.71 27.60 36.11
N ASP A 918 -14.18 27.42 37.35
CA ASP A 918 -15.40 28.05 37.92
C ASP A 918 -16.71 27.81 37.13
N ALA A 919 -16.74 26.77 36.30
CA ALA A 919 -17.94 26.29 35.64
C ALA A 919 -18.89 25.61 36.64
N ASN A 920 -19.75 26.41 37.26
CA ASN A 920 -20.79 25.97 38.18
C ASN A 920 -22.19 26.18 37.59
N GLY A 921 -23.15 25.32 37.96
CA GLY A 921 -24.54 25.45 37.52
C GLY A 921 -25.56 24.98 38.55
N VAL A 922 -26.82 25.29 38.25
CA VAL A 922 -27.99 24.82 39.01
C VAL A 922 -28.49 23.52 38.38
N PRO A 923 -28.73 22.47 39.18
CA PRO A 923 -29.30 21.23 38.67
C PRO A 923 -30.64 21.45 37.95
N VAL A 924 -30.83 20.76 36.82
CA VAL A 924 -32.11 20.71 36.12
C VAL A 924 -33.12 19.96 36.98
N MET A 925 -34.32 20.51 37.18
CA MET A 925 -35.33 19.94 38.10
C MET A 925 -35.75 18.51 37.76
N LEU A 926 -35.75 18.14 36.48
CA LEU A 926 -36.15 16.82 35.99
C LEU A 926 -35.07 15.75 36.26
N SER A 927 -33.80 16.05 35.97
CA SER A 927 -32.70 15.09 36.09
C SER A 927 -31.96 15.18 37.42
N GLY A 928 -32.05 16.31 38.13
CA GLY A 928 -31.24 16.59 39.31
C GLY A 928 -29.76 16.84 39.01
N LEU A 929 -29.38 17.00 37.73
CA LEU A 929 -28.00 17.12 37.26
C LEU A 929 -27.71 18.49 36.66
N VAL A 930 -26.44 18.91 36.70
CA VAL A 930 -25.97 20.11 36.00
C VAL A 930 -25.49 19.69 34.61
N GLU A 931 -26.43 19.59 33.67
CA GLU A 931 -26.22 19.05 32.32
C GLU A 931 -25.73 20.09 31.30
N SER A 932 -25.50 21.33 31.72
CA SER A 932 -24.94 22.39 30.88
C SER A 932 -24.47 23.60 31.71
N SER A 933 -23.22 24.05 31.47
CA SER A 933 -22.66 25.29 32.02
C SER A 933 -22.56 26.37 30.94
N GLN A 934 -22.77 27.64 31.31
CA GLN A 934 -22.57 28.77 30.38
C GLN A 934 -21.08 28.97 30.06
N GLN A 935 -20.20 28.81 31.06
CA GLN A 935 -18.76 28.97 30.90
C GLN A 935 -18.20 27.96 29.88
N GLU A 936 -18.69 26.71 29.92
CA GLU A 936 -18.30 25.69 28.94
C GLU A 936 -18.83 26.02 27.54
N ILE A 937 -20.08 26.50 27.41
CA ILE A 937 -20.64 26.98 26.14
C ILE A 937 -19.77 28.12 25.57
N ASP A 938 -19.40 29.09 26.39
CA ASP A 938 -18.60 30.25 25.97
C ASP A 938 -17.21 29.79 25.49
N LYS A 939 -16.61 28.79 26.14
CA LYS A 939 -15.34 28.20 25.71
C LYS A 939 -15.47 27.48 24.36
N VAL A 940 -16.50 26.67 24.15
CA VAL A 940 -16.76 26.01 22.87
C VAL A 940 -17.01 27.03 21.75
N VAL A 941 -17.80 28.06 22.02
CA VAL A 941 -18.04 29.18 21.08
C VAL A 941 -16.74 29.91 20.75
N HIS A 942 -15.86 30.13 21.73
CA HIS A 942 -14.55 30.73 21.52
C HIS A 942 -13.68 29.87 20.60
N LEU A 943 -13.62 28.55 20.82
CA LEU A 943 -12.87 27.62 19.97
C LEU A 943 -13.40 27.62 18.53
N ILE A 944 -14.73 27.56 18.33
CA ILE A 944 -15.36 27.67 17.00
C ILE A 944 -14.97 29.00 16.33
N THR A 945 -14.96 30.10 17.09
CA THR A 945 -14.61 31.42 16.56
C THR A 945 -13.13 31.52 16.17
N GLN A 946 -12.25 30.92 16.97
CA GLN A 946 -10.82 30.82 16.68
C GLN A 946 -10.54 29.97 15.43
N ARG A 947 -11.29 28.87 15.25
CA ARG A 947 -11.20 28.05 14.03
C ARG A 947 -11.67 28.86 12.82
N ALA A 948 -12.79 29.56 12.94
CA ALA A 948 -13.33 30.39 11.86
C ALA A 948 -12.34 31.50 11.43
N SER A 949 -11.62 32.11 12.36
CA SER A 949 -10.62 33.15 12.04
C SER A 949 -9.34 32.61 11.40
N SER A 950 -9.08 31.30 11.51
CA SER A 950 -7.92 30.66 10.87
C SER A 950 -8.11 30.45 9.35
N PHE A 951 -9.34 30.60 8.83
CA PHE A 951 -9.64 30.42 7.42
C PHE A 951 -9.94 31.74 6.72
N THR A 952 -9.26 31.99 5.60
CA THR A 952 -9.68 33.00 4.63
C THR A 952 -10.79 32.45 3.72
N VAL A 953 -10.61 31.22 3.25
CA VAL A 953 -11.60 30.44 2.50
C VAL A 953 -11.66 29.05 3.13
N VAL A 954 -12.85 28.59 3.49
CA VAL A 954 -13.05 27.27 4.10
C VAL A 954 -13.14 26.23 2.98
N PRO A 955 -12.29 25.19 2.97
CA PRO A 955 -12.40 24.10 2.02
C PRO A 955 -13.77 23.39 2.13
N SER A 956 -14.33 22.92 1.01
CA SER A 956 -15.57 22.15 1.02
C SER A 956 -15.47 20.84 1.81
N SER A 957 -14.27 20.27 1.88
CA SER A 957 -13.95 19.06 2.65
C SER A 957 -13.76 19.30 4.14
N TYR A 958 -13.64 20.57 4.59
CA TYR A 958 -13.48 20.87 6.01
C TYR A 958 -14.82 20.74 6.73
N VAL A 959 -14.80 19.95 7.82
CA VAL A 959 -15.93 19.76 8.72
C VAL A 959 -15.42 19.85 10.16
N LEU A 960 -16.07 20.69 10.96
CA LEU A 960 -15.86 20.79 12.41
C LEU A 960 -17.05 20.14 13.12
N THR A 961 -16.80 19.08 13.87
CA THR A 961 -17.86 18.38 14.61
C THR A 961 -17.73 18.64 16.09
N VAL A 962 -18.80 19.13 16.71
CA VAL A 962 -18.89 19.30 18.16
C VAL A 962 -19.69 18.13 18.71
N VAL A 963 -19.02 17.25 19.44
CA VAL A 963 -19.63 16.12 20.13
C VAL A 963 -20.07 16.58 21.51
N THR A 964 -21.36 16.39 21.81
CA THR A 964 -21.97 16.81 23.09
C THR A 964 -22.51 15.59 23.84
N LEU A 965 -22.20 15.49 25.13
CA LEU A 965 -22.69 14.40 25.99
C LEU A 965 -24.16 14.57 26.40
N THR A 966 -24.70 15.80 26.38
CA THR A 966 -26.11 16.07 26.77
C THR A 966 -26.88 16.83 25.71
N ASP A 967 -28.17 16.50 25.55
CA ASP A 967 -29.06 17.22 24.62
C ASP A 967 -29.38 18.65 25.09
N VAL A 968 -29.37 18.89 26.41
CA VAL A 968 -29.57 20.22 27.00
C VAL A 968 -28.46 21.17 26.56
N PHE A 969 -27.20 20.75 26.68
CA PHE A 969 -26.06 21.54 26.23
C PHE A 969 -26.10 21.78 24.73
N ARG A 970 -26.37 20.73 23.93
CA ARG A 970 -26.50 20.81 22.46
C ARG A 970 -27.51 21.87 22.03
N THR A 971 -28.69 21.88 22.66
CA THR A 971 -29.77 22.82 22.34
C THR A 971 -29.38 24.26 22.69
N ARG A 972 -28.78 24.49 23.86
CA ARG A 972 -28.30 25.81 24.29
C ARG A 972 -27.18 26.33 23.40
N LEU A 973 -26.18 25.50 23.09
CA LEU A 973 -25.10 25.84 22.16
C LEU A 973 -25.64 26.20 20.78
N GLY A 974 -26.59 25.41 20.26
CA GLY A 974 -27.24 25.70 18.97
C GLY A 974 -27.95 27.05 18.94
N ALA A 975 -28.60 27.46 20.04
CA ALA A 975 -29.24 28.76 20.17
C ALA A 975 -28.21 29.91 20.17
N GLU A 976 -27.10 29.76 20.89
CA GLU A 976 -26.01 30.74 20.90
C GLU A 976 -25.35 30.90 19.53
N LEU A 977 -25.05 29.78 18.84
CA LEU A 977 -24.49 29.80 17.49
C LEU A 977 -25.44 30.45 16.48
N LYS A 978 -26.77 30.22 16.61
CA LYS A 978 -27.78 30.87 15.76
C LYS A 978 -27.83 32.38 16.00
N SER A 979 -27.73 32.80 17.27
CA SER A 979 -27.63 34.22 17.65
C SER A 979 -26.37 34.85 17.04
N LEU A 980 -25.22 34.19 17.13
CA LEU A 980 -23.96 34.66 16.53
C LEU A 980 -24.01 34.75 15.00
N ALA A 981 -24.59 33.73 14.33
CA ALA A 981 -24.77 33.71 12.88
C ALA A 981 -25.58 34.90 12.37
N SER A 982 -26.60 35.31 13.14
CA SER A 982 -27.45 36.46 12.81
C SER A 982 -26.71 37.80 12.90
N LYS A 983 -25.74 37.91 13.81
CA LYS A 983 -24.94 39.12 14.05
C LYS A 983 -23.72 39.22 13.14
N ASN A 984 -23.12 38.08 12.75
CA ASN A 984 -21.89 38.02 11.97
C ASN A 984 -22.06 37.10 10.74
N LYS A 985 -22.14 37.70 9.54
CA LYS A 985 -22.38 36.98 8.28
C LYS A 985 -21.23 36.03 7.89
N PRO A 986 -19.93 36.39 7.99
CA PRO A 986 -18.82 35.44 7.87
C PRO A 986 -18.97 34.22 8.79
N MET A 987 -19.32 34.43 10.06
CA MET A 987 -19.56 33.34 11.00
C MET A 987 -20.72 32.44 10.53
N GLY A 988 -21.82 33.03 10.08
CA GLY A 988 -22.95 32.27 9.52
C GLY A 988 -22.58 31.42 8.29
N ARG A 989 -21.56 31.82 7.51
CA ARG A 989 -21.01 30.98 6.42
C ARG A 989 -20.15 29.84 6.97
N PHE A 990 -19.28 30.11 7.94
CA PHE A 990 -18.44 29.10 8.58
C PHE A 990 -19.28 28.01 9.25
N LEU A 991 -20.38 28.38 9.93
CA LEU A 991 -21.28 27.43 10.60
C LEU A 991 -21.94 26.41 9.66
N ARG A 992 -21.89 26.60 8.33
CA ARG A 992 -22.30 25.56 7.36
C ARG A 992 -21.37 24.34 7.37
N HIS A 993 -20.14 24.52 7.84
CA HIS A 993 -19.14 23.47 8.04
C HIS A 993 -19.14 22.89 9.46
N VAL A 994 -20.02 23.39 10.34
CA VAL A 994 -20.11 22.92 11.73
C VAL A 994 -21.27 21.92 11.88
N ARG A 995 -21.04 20.84 12.62
CA ARG A 995 -22.05 19.86 13.00
C ARG A 995 -22.11 19.76 14.53
N LEU A 996 -23.31 19.75 15.09
CA LEU A 996 -23.53 19.49 16.51
C LEU A 996 -24.14 18.11 16.64
N VAL A 997 -23.41 17.18 17.25
CA VAL A 997 -23.74 15.75 17.24
C VAL A 997 -23.80 15.25 18.70
N PRO A 998 -24.89 14.61 19.12
CA PRO A 998 -24.93 13.95 20.42
C PRO A 998 -24.06 12.68 20.40
N LEU A 999 -23.52 12.28 21.55
CA LEU A 999 -22.60 11.13 21.66
C LEU A 999 -23.12 9.84 20.98
N ARG A 1000 -24.42 9.54 21.07
CA ARG A 1000 -25.04 8.36 20.43
C ARG A 1000 -24.98 8.36 18.90
N ASP A 1001 -24.91 9.53 18.28
CA ASP A 1001 -24.93 9.70 16.82
C ASP A 1001 -23.50 9.87 16.26
N VAL A 1002 -22.47 9.58 17.07
CA VAL A 1002 -21.06 9.72 16.67
C VAL A 1002 -20.67 8.72 15.59
N ALA A 1003 -21.29 7.55 15.59
CA ALA A 1003 -21.10 6.54 14.55
C ALA A 1003 -21.50 7.09 13.18
N GLY A 1004 -20.62 6.97 12.18
CA GLY A 1004 -20.85 7.49 10.83
C GLY A 1004 -20.73 9.01 10.68
N CYS A 1005 -20.29 9.73 11.72
CA CYS A 1005 -19.90 11.12 11.56
C CYS A 1005 -18.55 11.24 10.83
N GLN A 1006 -18.38 12.34 10.10
CA GLN A 1006 -17.11 12.71 9.48
C GLN A 1006 -16.64 14.04 10.08
N ALA A 1007 -15.38 14.11 10.50
CA ALA A 1007 -14.80 15.34 11.03
C ALA A 1007 -13.35 15.52 10.59
N THR A 1008 -13.02 16.75 10.17
CA THR A 1008 -11.61 17.16 10.10
C THR A 1008 -11.10 17.51 11.50
N ASP A 1009 -11.86 18.35 12.21
CA ASP A 1009 -11.57 18.75 13.58
C ASP A 1009 -12.76 18.38 14.47
N VAL A 1010 -12.49 17.98 15.71
CA VAL A 1010 -13.51 17.63 16.71
C VAL A 1010 -13.34 18.49 17.95
N ILE A 1011 -14.47 18.97 18.48
CA ILE A 1011 -14.56 19.50 19.85
C ILE A 1011 -15.42 18.51 20.64
N LEU A 1012 -14.81 17.80 21.59
CA LEU A 1012 -15.53 16.92 22.52
C LEU A 1012 -15.80 17.70 23.80
N SER A 1013 -17.06 18.09 24.03
CA SER A 1013 -17.49 18.81 25.24
C SER A 1013 -18.20 17.86 26.19
N LEU A 1014 -17.74 17.81 27.45
CA LEU A 1014 -18.29 16.90 28.46
C LEU A 1014 -19.66 17.34 28.99
N CYS A 1015 -20.02 18.62 28.84
CA CYS A 1015 -21.33 19.20 29.13
C CYS A 1015 -21.76 19.22 30.62
N TYR A 1016 -21.23 18.33 31.45
CA TYR A 1016 -21.50 18.24 32.88
C TYR A 1016 -20.62 19.20 33.67
N ALA A 1017 -21.19 19.82 34.71
CA ALA A 1017 -20.48 20.77 35.54
C ALA A 1017 -20.72 20.54 37.04
N LYS A 1018 -19.96 21.25 37.88
CA LYS A 1018 -20.14 21.19 39.34
C LYS A 1018 -21.39 21.97 39.75
N THR A 1019 -21.99 21.55 40.85
CA THR A 1019 -23.05 22.34 41.51
C THR A 1019 -22.48 23.66 42.03
N VAL A 1020 -23.34 24.63 42.37
CA VAL A 1020 -22.94 25.88 43.05
C VAL A 1020 -22.16 25.66 44.36
N HIS A 1021 -22.23 24.47 44.94
CA HIS A 1021 -21.47 24.07 46.13
C HIS A 1021 -20.13 23.38 45.81
N GLY A 1022 -19.71 23.38 44.54
CA GLY A 1022 -18.44 22.78 44.08
C GLY A 1022 -18.44 21.24 43.99
N ARG A 1023 -19.59 20.58 44.19
CA ARG A 1023 -19.70 19.11 44.12
C ARG A 1023 -20.06 18.66 42.70
N LEU A 1024 -19.32 17.69 42.16
CA LEU A 1024 -19.67 16.95 40.94
C LEU A 1024 -20.67 15.83 41.26
N LEU A 1025 -21.76 15.79 40.51
CA LEU A 1025 -22.70 14.66 40.54
C LEU A 1025 -22.23 13.65 39.51
N GLN A 1026 -21.63 12.55 39.97
CA GLN A 1026 -21.11 11.47 39.12
C GLN A 1026 -22.24 10.60 38.54
N GLN A 1027 -23.08 11.21 37.71
CA GLN A 1027 -24.11 10.57 36.89
C GLN A 1027 -24.01 11.14 35.49
N PHE A 1028 -23.57 10.32 34.53
CA PHE A 1028 -23.16 10.77 33.19
C PHE A 1028 -24.11 10.32 32.07
N GLY A 1029 -25.38 10.07 32.39
CA GLY A 1029 -26.44 9.81 31.43
C GLY A 1029 -26.10 8.68 30.44
N VAL A 1030 -25.99 9.02 29.15
CA VAL A 1030 -25.72 8.07 28.06
C VAL A 1030 -24.42 7.28 28.29
N VAL A 1031 -23.43 7.88 28.95
CA VAL A 1031 -22.14 7.22 29.23
C VAL A 1031 -22.28 6.09 30.27
N GLU A 1032 -23.31 6.10 31.11
CA GLU A 1032 -23.52 5.05 32.12
C GLU A 1032 -24.09 3.75 31.56
N HIS A 1033 -24.58 3.76 30.33
CA HIS A 1033 -25.14 2.58 29.69
C HIS A 1033 -24.03 1.58 29.34
N GLU A 1034 -24.39 0.31 29.11
CA GLU A 1034 -23.47 -0.81 28.85
C GLU A 1034 -22.50 -0.55 27.67
N GLY A 1035 -22.86 0.41 26.80
CA GLY A 1035 -22.07 0.86 25.65
C GLY A 1035 -21.24 2.15 25.81
N GLY A 1036 -21.31 2.86 26.94
CA GLY A 1036 -20.77 4.22 27.03
C GLY A 1036 -19.27 4.34 26.72
N ARG A 1037 -18.49 3.29 26.97
CA ARG A 1037 -17.06 3.24 26.60
C ARG A 1037 -16.84 3.27 25.09
N GLY A 1038 -17.57 2.47 24.32
CA GLY A 1038 -17.43 2.39 22.86
C GLY A 1038 -17.75 3.73 22.19
N MET A 1039 -18.82 4.39 22.63
CA MET A 1039 -19.20 5.71 22.09
C MET A 1039 -18.14 6.79 22.37
N LEU A 1040 -17.52 6.77 23.57
CA LEU A 1040 -16.43 7.68 23.90
C LEU A 1040 -15.18 7.41 23.05
N LEU A 1041 -14.86 6.14 22.79
CA LEU A 1041 -13.75 5.78 21.89
C LEU A 1041 -14.01 6.26 20.46
N ASP A 1042 -15.21 6.07 19.92
CA ASP A 1042 -15.58 6.60 18.59
C ASP A 1042 -15.51 8.13 18.55
N ALA A 1043 -15.92 8.83 19.63
CA ALA A 1043 -15.79 10.28 19.72
C ALA A 1043 -14.34 10.78 19.73
N LEU A 1044 -13.43 10.02 20.33
CA LEU A 1044 -11.99 10.31 20.30
C LEU A 1044 -11.39 10.03 18.92
N ALA A 1045 -11.76 8.92 18.28
CA ALA A 1045 -11.26 8.52 16.98
C ALA A 1045 -11.84 9.35 15.82
N LEU A 1046 -12.97 10.02 16.00
CA LEU A 1046 -13.65 10.82 14.98
C LEU A 1046 -12.75 11.92 14.36
N ALA A 1047 -11.78 12.45 15.11
CA ALA A 1047 -10.90 13.49 14.63
C ALA A 1047 -9.86 12.96 13.63
N ASP A 1048 -9.99 13.38 12.36
CA ASP A 1048 -8.94 13.19 11.36
C ASP A 1048 -7.68 14.03 11.66
N ARG A 1049 -7.84 15.24 12.19
CA ARG A 1049 -6.74 16.17 12.45
C ARG A 1049 -6.72 16.67 13.89
N ASN A 1050 -7.53 17.64 14.27
CA ASN A 1050 -7.47 18.20 15.62
C ASN A 1050 -8.57 17.66 16.54
N LEU A 1051 -8.22 17.38 17.79
CA LEU A 1051 -9.15 17.03 18.85
C LEU A 1051 -8.99 18.02 20.01
N ASP A 1052 -10.03 18.80 20.29
CA ASP A 1052 -10.13 19.68 21.45
C ASP A 1052 -11.09 19.06 22.46
N ILE A 1053 -10.61 18.66 23.64
CA ILE A 1053 -11.43 18.14 24.75
C ILE A 1053 -11.73 19.29 25.70
N VAL A 1054 -13.00 19.56 25.98
CA VAL A 1054 -13.46 20.63 26.85
C VAL A 1054 -14.19 20.05 28.05
N SER A 1055 -13.75 20.41 29.25
CA SER A 1055 -14.34 19.92 30.50
C SER A 1055 -14.44 21.01 31.58
N ALA A 1056 -15.54 20.99 32.33
CA ALA A 1056 -15.78 21.81 33.52
C ALA A 1056 -15.31 21.15 34.84
N PHE A 1057 -14.75 19.94 34.79
CA PHE A 1057 -14.24 19.19 35.93
C PHE A 1057 -13.01 18.35 35.54
N GLY A 1058 -12.19 17.99 36.52
CA GLY A 1058 -10.99 17.17 36.29
C GLY A 1058 -11.17 15.71 36.72
N SER A 1059 -10.19 14.88 36.39
CA SER A 1059 -10.16 13.46 36.79
C SER A 1059 -10.17 13.29 38.32
N GLN A 1060 -9.55 14.24 39.03
CA GLN A 1060 -9.50 14.31 40.50
C GLN A 1060 -10.86 14.58 41.16
N ASP A 1061 -11.83 15.12 40.42
CA ASP A 1061 -13.20 15.37 40.92
C ASP A 1061 -14.07 14.09 40.87
N MET A 1062 -13.55 12.99 40.33
CA MET A 1062 -14.25 11.71 40.18
C MET A 1062 -13.75 10.65 41.18
N GLU A 1063 -14.62 10.26 42.11
CA GLU A 1063 -14.39 9.23 43.13
C GLU A 1063 -14.59 7.81 42.56
N ASP A 1064 -13.56 6.95 42.65
CA ASP A 1064 -13.57 5.60 42.03
C ASP A 1064 -14.66 4.68 42.59
N GLU A 1065 -14.96 4.78 43.89
CA GLU A 1065 -15.97 3.97 44.57
C GLU A 1065 -17.39 4.17 44.00
N ARG A 1066 -17.63 5.31 43.34
CA ARG A 1066 -18.93 5.70 42.76
C ARG A 1066 -19.02 5.40 41.26
N LEU A 1067 -17.94 4.92 40.63
CA LEU A 1067 -17.90 4.59 39.20
C LEU A 1067 -18.11 3.08 39.02
N HIS A 1068 -19.35 2.66 38.81
CA HIS A 1068 -19.69 1.24 38.68
C HIS A 1068 -19.59 0.71 37.23
N GLN A 1069 -19.91 1.56 36.26
CA GLN A 1069 -20.01 1.17 34.85
C GLN A 1069 -18.70 1.44 34.09
N GLN A 1070 -18.49 0.71 32.97
CA GLN A 1070 -17.27 0.85 32.19
C GLN A 1070 -17.11 2.24 31.55
N GLY A 1071 -18.20 2.85 31.08
CA GLY A 1071 -18.18 4.18 30.45
C GLY A 1071 -17.65 5.28 31.38
N PRO A 1072 -18.22 5.48 32.59
CA PRO A 1072 -17.72 6.50 33.53
C PRO A 1072 -16.29 6.23 34.03
N ARG A 1073 -15.89 4.95 34.15
CA ARG A 1073 -14.50 4.59 34.45
C ARG A 1073 -13.57 5.03 33.32
N PHE A 1074 -13.93 4.73 32.08
CA PHE A 1074 -13.18 5.16 30.91
C PHE A 1074 -13.13 6.69 30.77
N LEU A 1075 -14.24 7.39 31.07
CA LEU A 1075 -14.26 8.86 31.08
C LEU A 1075 -13.21 9.44 32.04
N LYS A 1076 -13.04 8.84 33.23
CA LYS A 1076 -11.98 9.24 34.18
C LYS A 1076 -10.59 8.97 33.61
N THR A 1077 -10.37 7.79 33.02
CA THR A 1077 -9.09 7.43 32.36
C THR A 1077 -8.75 8.42 31.25
N MET A 1078 -9.72 8.73 30.38
CA MET A 1078 -9.58 9.69 29.30
C MET A 1078 -9.25 11.10 29.81
N LEU A 1079 -9.91 11.56 30.89
CA LEU A 1079 -9.58 12.86 31.50
C LEU A 1079 -8.17 12.89 32.08
N ALA A 1080 -7.79 11.85 32.84
CA ALA A 1080 -6.46 11.75 33.41
C ALA A 1080 -5.36 11.71 32.34
N TRP A 1081 -5.64 11.07 31.21
CA TRP A 1081 -4.78 11.09 30.03
C TRP A 1081 -4.72 12.48 29.39
N ALA A 1082 -5.87 13.13 29.18
CA ALA A 1082 -5.96 14.45 28.57
C ALA A 1082 -5.24 15.55 29.39
N GLU A 1083 -5.27 15.44 30.72
CA GLU A 1083 -4.61 16.35 31.66
C GLU A 1083 -3.07 16.28 31.59
N GLN A 1084 -2.49 15.19 31.05
CA GLN A 1084 -1.04 14.99 30.97
C GLN A 1084 -0.40 15.62 29.71
N PHE A 1085 -1.21 16.16 28.79
CA PHE A 1085 -0.70 16.68 27.53
C PHE A 1085 0.20 17.90 27.69
N ASN A 1086 1.39 17.81 27.14
CA ASN A 1086 2.25 18.95 26.85
C ASN A 1086 2.17 19.33 25.36
N ASP A 1087 2.36 20.61 25.04
CA ASP A 1087 2.30 21.13 23.66
C ASP A 1087 3.46 20.68 22.76
N ARG A 1088 4.27 19.69 23.17
CA ARG A 1088 5.39 19.18 22.37
C ARG A 1088 4.89 18.15 21.35
N PRO A 1089 5.13 18.36 20.04
CA PRO A 1089 4.75 17.40 19.02
C PRO A 1089 5.66 16.17 19.05
N ILE A 1090 5.12 15.00 18.71
CA ILE A 1090 5.93 13.84 18.34
C ILE A 1090 6.31 14.01 16.88
N LEU A 1091 7.62 14.09 16.61
CA LEU A 1091 8.15 14.22 15.26
C LEU A 1091 8.51 12.83 14.71
N PRO A 1092 8.33 12.61 13.39
CA PRO A 1092 8.79 11.38 12.74
C PRO A 1092 10.31 11.22 12.84
N THR A 1093 10.76 9.97 12.87
CA THR A 1093 12.17 9.60 12.91
C THR A 1093 12.81 9.87 11.53
N ARG A 1094 14.03 10.41 11.55
CA ARG A 1094 14.91 10.50 10.38
C ARG A 1094 15.91 9.36 10.53
N ASP A 1095 15.92 8.44 9.57
CA ASP A 1095 16.96 7.41 9.54
C ASP A 1095 18.10 7.96 8.69
N ASP A 1096 19.29 8.10 9.27
CA ASP A 1096 20.47 8.59 8.54
C ASP A 1096 21.20 7.42 7.82
N ALA A 1097 20.75 6.17 8.01
CA ALA A 1097 21.34 4.98 7.41
C ALA A 1097 20.28 4.16 6.65
N GLY A 1098 19.76 4.70 5.55
CA GLY A 1098 18.76 4.02 4.72
C GLY A 1098 19.27 2.70 4.10
N GLN A 1099 18.39 1.71 3.95
CA GLN A 1099 18.70 0.46 3.22
C GLN A 1099 18.91 0.69 1.71
N ASN A 1100 18.37 1.79 1.17
CA ASN A 1100 18.41 2.18 -0.24
C ASN A 1100 19.49 3.25 -0.47
N VAL A 1101 20.64 2.83 -1.02
CA VAL A 1101 21.83 3.70 -1.15
C VAL A 1101 21.66 4.75 -2.24
N LEU A 1102 20.85 4.47 -3.28
CA LEU A 1102 20.52 5.47 -4.30
C LEU A 1102 19.86 6.71 -3.71
N PHE A 1103 18.96 6.50 -2.74
CA PHE A 1103 18.20 7.59 -2.13
C PHE A 1103 19.02 8.34 -1.08
N GLU A 1104 19.98 7.67 -0.43
CA GLU A 1104 20.98 8.37 0.38
C GLU A 1104 21.87 9.27 -0.48
N ASP A 1105 22.37 8.81 -1.64
CA ASP A 1105 23.15 9.63 -2.58
C ASP A 1105 22.32 10.85 -3.08
N ILE A 1106 21.06 10.64 -3.47
CA ILE A 1106 20.16 11.75 -3.83
C ILE A 1106 19.97 12.71 -2.64
N ALA A 1107 19.77 12.21 -1.42
CA ALA A 1107 19.62 13.03 -0.24
C ALA A 1107 20.88 13.87 0.04
N GLU A 1108 22.08 13.28 -0.06
CA GLU A 1108 23.35 13.98 0.08
C GLU A 1108 23.53 15.08 -0.99
N ARG A 1109 23.21 14.79 -2.26
CA ARG A 1109 23.25 15.79 -3.34
C ARG A 1109 22.27 16.94 -3.11
N LEU A 1110 21.07 16.65 -2.60
CA LEU A 1110 20.08 17.68 -2.24
C LEU A 1110 20.58 18.54 -1.07
N ARG A 1111 21.18 17.91 -0.04
CA ARG A 1111 21.81 18.61 1.09
C ARG A 1111 22.96 19.49 0.62
N ALA A 1112 23.79 19.02 -0.31
CA ALA A 1112 24.87 19.79 -0.91
C ALA A 1112 24.38 21.03 -1.68
N ARG A 1113 23.14 20.98 -2.21
CA ARG A 1113 22.45 22.11 -2.85
C ARG A 1113 21.69 23.02 -1.87
N GLY A 1114 21.83 22.81 -0.57
CA GLY A 1114 21.27 23.65 0.48
C GLY A 1114 19.83 23.32 0.89
N LEU A 1115 19.28 22.19 0.45
CA LEU A 1115 17.99 21.67 0.88
C LEU A 1115 18.12 20.81 2.14
N GLU A 1116 17.02 20.61 2.87
CA GLU A 1116 16.91 19.55 3.87
C GLU A 1116 16.30 18.30 3.22
N ALA A 1117 16.93 17.15 3.43
CA ALA A 1117 16.47 15.86 2.94
C ALA A 1117 16.65 14.77 4.02
N ALA A 1118 15.64 13.92 4.18
CA ALA A 1118 15.66 12.77 5.08
C ALA A 1118 15.12 11.54 4.35
N VAL A 1119 15.78 10.39 4.54
CA VAL A 1119 15.35 9.11 3.98
C VAL A 1119 14.60 8.29 5.04
N ASN A 1120 13.79 7.34 4.58
CA ASN A 1120 13.03 6.42 5.43
C ASN A 1120 12.23 7.14 6.55
N TYR A 1121 11.59 8.25 6.18
CA TYR A 1121 10.97 9.19 7.10
C TYR A 1121 9.60 8.70 7.57
N GLY A 1122 9.45 8.47 8.88
CA GLY A 1122 8.18 8.06 9.47
C GLY A 1122 8.30 7.64 10.93
N PHE A 1123 7.22 7.09 11.47
CA PHE A 1123 7.20 6.57 12.83
C PHE A 1123 7.67 5.10 12.87
N ASP A 1124 8.02 4.59 14.05
CA ASP A 1124 8.41 3.18 14.23
C ASP A 1124 7.26 2.22 13.93
N ARG A 1125 6.04 2.68 14.16
CA ARG A 1125 4.79 2.02 13.77
C ARG A 1125 4.24 2.76 12.55
N GLY A 1126 3.85 2.04 11.48
CA GLY A 1126 3.22 2.62 10.30
C GLY A 1126 4.12 2.78 9.07
N PRO A 1127 3.57 3.31 7.96
CA PRO A 1127 4.28 3.47 6.70
C PRO A 1127 5.37 4.54 6.80
N ARG A 1128 6.48 4.33 6.09
CA ARG A 1128 7.58 5.29 5.97
C ARG A 1128 7.69 5.81 4.55
N VAL A 1129 8.00 7.10 4.42
CA VAL A 1129 8.22 7.75 3.13
C VAL A 1129 9.69 7.56 2.71
N PRO A 1130 9.98 7.05 1.50
CA PRO A 1130 11.36 6.74 1.10
C PRO A 1130 12.31 7.94 1.17
N LEU A 1131 11.88 9.11 0.69
CA LEU A 1131 12.62 10.38 0.82
C LEU A 1131 11.65 11.55 0.99
N VAL A 1132 11.98 12.46 1.90
CA VAL A 1132 11.28 13.74 2.07
C VAL A 1132 12.23 14.91 1.89
N VAL A 1133 11.75 15.99 1.28
CA VAL A 1133 12.57 17.16 0.92
C VAL A 1133 11.86 18.47 1.31
N GLY A 1134 12.65 19.43 1.77
CA GLY A 1134 12.20 20.75 2.22
C GLY A 1134 13.31 21.80 2.16
N LEU A 1135 12.94 23.05 2.43
CA LEU A 1135 13.91 24.14 2.59
C LEU A 1135 14.52 24.12 3.99
N LYS A 1136 15.78 24.56 4.12
CA LYS A 1136 16.47 24.65 5.40
C LYS A 1136 15.69 25.49 6.42
N GLY A 1137 15.44 24.92 7.61
CA GLY A 1137 14.67 25.56 8.67
C GLY A 1137 13.16 25.71 8.41
N ARG A 1138 12.62 25.06 7.35
CA ARG A 1138 11.18 24.94 7.10
C ARG A 1138 10.76 23.46 7.14
N PRO A 1139 9.48 23.15 7.44
CA PRO A 1139 8.98 21.79 7.37
C PRO A 1139 9.17 21.17 5.98
N PHE A 1140 9.35 19.85 5.94
CA PHE A 1140 9.35 19.08 4.70
C PHE A 1140 8.01 19.23 3.96
N ALA A 1141 8.06 19.33 2.63
CA ALA A 1141 6.90 19.63 1.80
C ALA A 1141 6.69 18.64 0.64
N LEU A 1142 7.74 17.90 0.26
CA LEU A 1142 7.75 16.96 -0.85
C LEU A 1142 8.10 15.56 -0.36
N ALA A 1143 7.25 14.60 -0.68
CA ALA A 1143 7.48 13.16 -0.54
C ALA A 1143 7.87 12.58 -1.90
N VAL A 1144 8.97 11.82 -1.92
CA VAL A 1144 9.49 11.15 -3.11
C VAL A 1144 9.33 9.65 -2.93
N GLN A 1145 8.50 9.04 -3.78
CA GLN A 1145 8.29 7.60 -3.84
C GLN A 1145 9.26 6.94 -4.83
N THR A 1146 9.50 5.64 -4.65
CA THR A 1146 10.39 4.84 -5.51
C THR A 1146 9.90 3.40 -5.60
N ASP A 1147 10.42 2.66 -6.56
CA ASP A 1147 10.22 1.24 -6.81
C ASP A 1147 11.05 0.36 -5.87
N ASP A 1148 11.00 0.61 -4.57
CA ASP A 1148 11.70 -0.22 -3.57
C ASP A 1148 10.91 -1.49 -3.20
N ALA A 1149 11.44 -2.26 -2.23
CA ALA A 1149 10.79 -3.46 -1.74
C ALA A 1149 9.41 -3.19 -1.14
N SER A 1150 9.21 -2.04 -0.47
CA SER A 1150 7.92 -1.65 0.09
C SER A 1150 6.90 -1.41 -1.02
N PHE A 1151 7.30 -0.70 -2.08
CA PHE A 1151 6.48 -0.50 -3.28
C PHE A 1151 6.12 -1.82 -3.95
N MET A 1152 7.08 -2.73 -4.11
CA MET A 1152 6.86 -4.03 -4.75
C MET A 1152 6.04 -5.01 -3.90
N SER A 1153 5.99 -4.83 -2.57
CA SER A 1153 5.15 -5.64 -1.68
C SER A 1153 3.64 -5.41 -1.87
N VAL A 1154 3.26 -4.25 -2.42
CA VAL A 1154 1.85 -3.88 -2.65
C VAL A 1154 1.32 -4.58 -3.91
N GLN A 1155 0.50 -5.63 -3.75
CA GLN A 1155 0.03 -6.45 -4.88
C GLN A 1155 -0.87 -5.70 -5.87
N SER A 1156 -1.75 -4.81 -5.38
CA SER A 1156 -2.62 -3.98 -6.23
C SER A 1156 -1.82 -2.92 -6.99
N THR A 1157 -1.91 -2.92 -8.32
CA THR A 1157 -1.29 -1.91 -9.20
C THR A 1157 -1.95 -0.54 -8.97
N ARG A 1158 -3.27 -0.51 -8.80
CA ARG A 1158 -4.03 0.72 -8.45
C ARG A 1158 -3.54 1.32 -7.13
N LYS A 1159 -3.40 0.50 -6.07
CA LYS A 1159 -2.89 0.98 -4.78
C LYS A 1159 -1.47 1.52 -4.93
N ARG A 1160 -0.60 0.73 -5.56
CA ARG A 1160 0.83 1.01 -5.72
C ARG A 1160 1.14 2.29 -6.50
N HIS A 1161 0.50 2.50 -7.65
CA HIS A 1161 0.81 3.62 -8.55
C HIS A 1161 -0.08 4.85 -8.35
N ARG A 1162 -1.27 4.71 -7.74
CA ARG A 1162 -2.22 5.83 -7.60
C ARG A 1162 -2.65 6.08 -6.16
N LEU A 1163 -3.27 5.11 -5.49
CA LEU A 1163 -3.89 5.39 -4.18
C LEU A 1163 -2.83 5.75 -3.13
N SER A 1164 -1.66 5.12 -3.11
CA SER A 1164 -0.58 5.48 -2.18
C SER A 1164 -0.08 6.92 -2.36
N ALA A 1165 -0.06 7.44 -3.59
CA ALA A 1165 0.27 8.84 -3.83
C ALA A 1165 -0.86 9.78 -3.38
N GLN A 1166 -2.12 9.41 -3.65
CA GLN A 1166 -3.29 10.16 -3.19
C GLN A 1166 -3.40 10.19 -1.66
N ASP A 1167 -3.04 9.08 -1.00
CA ASP A 1167 -2.95 8.94 0.45
C ASP A 1167 -1.98 9.98 1.03
N LEU A 1168 -0.75 10.05 0.50
CA LEU A 1168 0.23 11.08 0.89
C LEU A 1168 -0.25 12.51 0.62
N ILE A 1169 -0.94 12.76 -0.51
CA ILE A 1169 -1.51 14.09 -0.81
C ILE A 1169 -2.55 14.48 0.25
N SER A 1170 -3.40 13.53 0.67
CA SER A 1170 -4.41 13.76 1.72
C SER A 1170 -3.79 14.12 3.08
N LEU A 1171 -2.59 13.60 3.35
CA LEU A 1171 -1.74 13.89 4.50
C LEU A 1171 -0.97 15.22 4.38
N GLY A 1172 -1.16 15.96 3.28
CA GLY A 1172 -0.60 17.30 3.06
C GLY A 1172 0.73 17.32 2.31
N TRP A 1173 1.16 16.20 1.73
CA TRP A 1173 2.40 16.14 0.94
C TRP A 1173 2.16 16.55 -0.51
N ASN A 1174 3.16 17.20 -1.10
CA ASN A 1174 3.35 17.08 -2.54
C ASN A 1174 4.06 15.76 -2.82
N VAL A 1175 3.65 15.04 -3.86
CA VAL A 1175 4.21 13.71 -4.15
C VAL A 1175 4.83 13.72 -5.54
N MET A 1176 5.99 13.08 -5.66
CA MET A 1176 6.60 12.73 -6.94
C MET A 1176 7.24 11.34 -6.85
N SER A 1177 7.48 10.73 -8.00
CA SER A 1177 8.17 9.44 -8.09
C SER A 1177 9.54 9.62 -8.71
N VAL A 1178 10.54 8.92 -8.16
CA VAL A 1178 11.87 8.76 -8.75
C VAL A 1178 12.16 7.27 -8.81
N TRP A 1179 12.31 6.77 -10.05
CA TRP A 1179 12.55 5.37 -10.32
C TRP A 1179 14.03 5.03 -10.16
N SER A 1180 14.32 3.85 -9.61
CA SER A 1180 15.66 3.35 -9.29
C SER A 1180 16.61 3.40 -10.49
N VAL A 1181 16.13 3.01 -11.67
CA VAL A 1181 16.87 3.09 -12.94
C VAL A 1181 17.23 4.53 -13.30
N ALA A 1182 16.30 5.48 -13.14
CA ALA A 1182 16.56 6.89 -13.43
C ALA A 1182 17.58 7.50 -12.44
N ALA A 1183 17.40 7.19 -11.16
CA ALA A 1183 18.31 7.58 -10.09
C ALA A 1183 19.73 7.06 -10.31
N PHE A 1184 19.87 5.82 -10.79
CA PHE A 1184 21.17 5.23 -11.08
C PHE A 1184 21.84 5.79 -12.34
N VAL A 1185 21.08 5.98 -13.43
CA VAL A 1185 21.64 6.41 -14.72
C VAL A 1185 22.06 7.89 -14.71
N ASN A 1186 21.25 8.77 -14.10
CA ASN A 1186 21.55 10.20 -14.04
C ASN A 1186 20.98 10.83 -12.74
N PRO A 1187 21.66 10.64 -11.60
CA PRO A 1187 21.20 11.17 -10.31
C PRO A 1187 21.09 12.69 -10.32
N ASP A 1188 22.00 13.41 -10.98
CA ASP A 1188 21.99 14.87 -11.02
C ASP A 1188 20.75 15.42 -11.73
N LYS A 1189 20.28 14.77 -12.79
CA LYS A 1189 19.04 15.13 -13.47
C LYS A 1189 17.81 14.94 -12.57
N GLU A 1190 17.78 13.86 -11.78
CA GLU A 1190 16.67 13.63 -10.84
C GLU A 1190 16.72 14.64 -9.67
N VAL A 1191 17.91 14.97 -9.17
CA VAL A 1191 18.11 16.07 -8.21
C VAL A 1191 17.64 17.41 -8.78
N ASP A 1192 17.96 17.73 -10.04
CA ASP A 1192 17.46 18.94 -10.72
C ASP A 1192 15.93 18.98 -10.77
N ARG A 1193 15.28 17.86 -11.07
CA ARG A 1193 13.82 17.73 -11.09
C ARG A 1193 13.21 17.96 -9.70
N ILE A 1194 13.80 17.37 -8.66
CA ILE A 1194 13.36 17.56 -7.27
C ILE A 1194 13.51 19.04 -6.86
N VAL A 1195 14.67 19.66 -7.16
CA VAL A 1195 14.93 21.07 -6.86
C VAL A 1195 13.93 21.98 -7.59
N ALA A 1196 13.66 21.73 -8.87
CA ALA A 1196 12.67 22.47 -9.64
C ALA A 1196 11.28 22.36 -9.00
N ARG A 1197 10.87 21.14 -8.61
CA ARG A 1197 9.58 20.90 -7.97
C ARG A 1197 9.44 21.59 -6.62
N ILE A 1198 10.49 21.56 -5.78
CA ILE A 1198 10.56 22.33 -4.54
C ILE A 1198 10.42 23.83 -4.82
N GLY A 1199 11.10 24.34 -5.85
CA GLY A 1199 11.00 25.74 -6.26
C GLY A 1199 9.59 26.15 -6.67
N GLU A 1200 8.83 25.28 -7.34
CA GLU A 1200 7.40 25.50 -7.65
C GLU A 1200 6.55 25.54 -6.38
N ILE A 1201 6.69 24.53 -5.52
CA ILE A 1201 5.89 24.39 -4.29
C ILE A 1201 6.00 25.64 -3.41
N TYR A 1202 7.21 26.19 -3.21
CA TYR A 1202 7.38 27.37 -2.36
C TYR A 1202 7.04 28.69 -3.08
N ARG A 1203 6.99 28.75 -4.41
CA ARG A 1203 6.46 29.92 -5.15
C ARG A 1203 4.94 29.95 -5.18
N GLU A 1204 4.27 28.80 -5.12
CA GLU A 1204 2.81 28.72 -5.03
C GLU A 1204 2.27 29.08 -3.64
N VAL A 1205 3.14 29.05 -2.61
CA VAL A 1205 2.80 29.37 -1.21
C VAL A 1205 3.08 30.83 -0.83
N GLU A 1206 3.90 31.53 -1.62
CA GLU A 1206 4.16 32.99 -1.53
C GLU A 1206 3.17 33.79 -2.39
#